data_AF-A0A959Z503-F1
#
_entry.id   AF-A0A959Z503-F1
#
_cell.length_a   1.000
_cell.length_b   1.000
_cell.length_c   1.000
_cell.angle_alpha   90.00
_cell.angle_beta   90.00
_cell.angle_gamma   90.00
#
_symmetry.space_group_name_H-M   'P 1'
#
loop_
_entity.id
_entity.type
_entity.pdbx_description
1 polymer ?
#
loop_
_entity_poly.entity_id
_entity_poly.type
_entity_poly.pdbx_seq_one_letter_code
_entity_poly.pdbx_strand_id
1 'polypeptide(L)'
;MNKMKKLLLFITLLVASTAIMAQPNVSWRFNNFQLINGDTQLQFDVEVMADAPGYYFGLNTVAFDYGNAAFGASVVPASVTVDRGVLLQETYAPTLYKYNVQGVANTFAQTISASIQQVIGGPAFAAFHTEIPTTWMSFFTYTFDIAPGAAPGTMTEIVFYDVAHPGSIPLMNGQCMYIDPTGANVPYANSTVTPPGMPQLDPFDIFNFEVVPGGPTTNQWTGAIDDDWFNTGNWSLGTVPDNTTDVEIPNTGGKAPLPTISGGVAATAALGILSGASLGVAPDGGLETHGLFTNDGFFGVLSDATGMGGTYIDLGGIAGTGAFEYWRDITSTASTGDDAGWHFISAPIAGFSTDDILDYYLNTYDEGTGLYVHVEGVAPCIPVTPAMPWTALEGWSVKFQPEYAGQCGAGGTGTVLEFSGLAADVHSGAIPGSFTAGGPVAEHWNLMGNPYMSALDADAMVATWPAALNTSIYQYNDAALDFVEWSAAVPGVNNLIAPTQGFFVSATAGGTLTVDNSMRAHGGMFMKSEVDNLLGLQASGNGYEDEMYIRFMEEATANFDGSWDAYKLLTQEEAVPQIYTTTTGANLAIDARPATEMVPMEFVAGLNGTYTIAAIETSNFSEVTLEDVENGVFTNLLTDSYTFDYNNAEAHNFIIHFGALGTGELNASNVNIWSNDSKVYVQVPQDLRGDIVIYNMMGQEVVATDIQPNVINVIPIDEVNTYYVVKVISNEEIVTGKVYIK
;
A
#
# COMPACT_ATOMS: atom_id res chain seq x y z
N MET A 1 -3.35 41.06 19.05
CA MET A 1 -4.12 40.23 18.10
C MET A 1 -3.11 39.70 17.09
N ASN A 2 -2.33 38.64 17.30
CA ASN A 2 -2.58 37.30 17.83
C ASN A 2 -3.78 36.60 17.18
N LYS A 3 -3.45 35.61 16.32
CA LYS A 3 -4.30 34.57 15.73
C LYS A 3 -5.43 35.05 14.81
N MET A 4 -5.13 35.26 13.54
CA MET A 4 -6.04 34.78 12.48
C MET A 4 -5.43 33.47 11.97
N LYS A 5 -5.93 32.37 12.54
CA LYS A 5 -5.68 31.02 12.01
C LYS A 5 -6.19 31.01 10.58
N LYS A 6 -5.45 30.33 9.68
CA LYS A 6 -5.91 29.91 8.35
C LYS A 6 -7.35 29.40 8.49
N LEU A 7 -8.30 30.20 8.03
CA LEU A 7 -9.72 29.93 8.14
C LEU A 7 -10.13 29.46 6.74
N LEU A 8 -10.47 28.17 6.65
CA LEU A 8 -11.07 27.58 5.47
C LEU A 8 -12.43 28.26 5.30
N LEU A 9 -12.50 29.22 4.38
CA LEU A 9 -13.67 30.07 4.18
C LEU A 9 -14.71 29.31 3.37
N PHE A 10 -15.59 28.56 4.04
CA PHE A 10 -16.75 27.97 3.39
C PHE A 10 -17.94 28.94 3.46
N ILE A 11 -18.31 29.49 2.31
CA ILE A 11 -19.52 30.29 2.10
C ILE A 11 -20.50 29.43 1.31
N THR A 12 -21.71 29.26 1.81
CA THR A 12 -22.78 28.63 1.02
C THR A 12 -23.43 29.71 0.17
N LEU A 13 -23.41 29.48 -1.14
CA LEU A 13 -23.71 30.47 -2.14
C LEU A 13 -24.77 29.87 -3.07
N LEU A 14 -25.97 30.44 -3.06
CA LEU A 14 -27.11 29.92 -3.82
C LEU A 14 -27.45 30.89 -4.95
N VAL A 15 -27.48 30.38 -6.18
CA VAL A 15 -28.05 31.11 -7.33
C VAL A 15 -29.48 30.63 -7.52
N ALA A 16 -30.45 31.51 -7.29
CA ALA A 16 -31.85 31.26 -7.62
C ALA A 16 -32.21 32.07 -8.86
N SER A 17 -32.71 31.40 -9.91
CA SER A 17 -33.26 32.06 -11.08
C SER A 17 -34.77 31.86 -11.12
N THR A 18 -35.52 32.93 -11.39
CA THR A 18 -36.96 32.82 -11.66
C THR A 18 -37.18 33.07 -13.14
N ALA A 19 -37.44 32.01 -13.90
CA ALA A 19 -37.90 32.11 -15.28
C ALA A 19 -39.43 31.99 -15.29
N ILE A 20 -40.15 33.05 -15.69
CA ILE A 20 -41.61 32.98 -15.90
C ILE A 20 -41.95 32.24 -17.22
N MET A 21 -40.96 31.75 -17.96
CA MET A 21 -41.18 30.80 -19.06
C MET A 21 -40.11 29.72 -19.03
N ALA A 22 -40.55 28.45 -19.06
CA ALA A 22 -39.71 27.27 -18.94
C ALA A 22 -38.57 27.23 -19.97
N GLN A 23 -37.33 27.33 -19.49
CA GLN A 23 -36.12 26.90 -20.19
C GLN A 23 -35.15 26.31 -19.15
N PRO A 24 -35.13 24.98 -18.93
CA PRO A 24 -34.10 24.32 -18.13
C PRO A 24 -32.97 23.91 -19.07
N ASN A 25 -31.93 24.74 -19.25
CA ASN A 25 -30.78 24.40 -20.12
C ASN A 25 -29.47 25.14 -19.76
N VAL A 26 -29.38 25.80 -18.59
CA VAL A 26 -28.19 26.60 -18.18
C VAL A 26 -27.80 26.22 -16.77
N SER A 27 -26.52 25.89 -16.59
CA SER A 27 -25.90 25.53 -15.31
C SER A 27 -24.99 26.67 -14.82
N TRP A 28 -24.90 26.80 -13.51
CA TRP A 28 -24.12 27.84 -12.83
C TRP A 28 -23.19 27.23 -11.78
N ARG A 29 -22.01 27.82 -11.59
CA ARG A 29 -21.12 27.46 -10.47
C ARG A 29 -20.32 28.66 -9.99
N PHE A 30 -19.72 28.53 -8.81
CA PHE A 30 -18.74 29.49 -8.29
C PHE A 30 -17.33 28.90 -8.43
N ASN A 31 -16.35 29.73 -8.78
CA ASN A 31 -14.97 29.29 -9.01
C ASN A 31 -13.97 30.40 -8.60
N ASN A 32 -12.67 30.10 -8.57
CA ASN A 32 -11.59 31.09 -8.35
C ASN A 32 -11.69 31.91 -7.05
N PHE A 33 -12.04 31.27 -5.93
CA PHE A 33 -12.06 31.91 -4.61
C PHE A 33 -10.64 32.30 -4.16
N GLN A 34 -10.43 33.56 -3.80
CA GLN A 34 -9.15 34.07 -3.32
C GLN A 34 -9.31 35.24 -2.36
N LEU A 35 -8.41 35.34 -1.38
CA LEU A 35 -8.27 36.56 -0.58
C LEU A 35 -7.28 37.50 -1.27
N ILE A 36 -7.68 38.75 -1.45
CA ILE A 36 -6.89 39.79 -2.12
C ILE A 36 -6.71 41.00 -1.20
N ASN A 37 -5.82 41.91 -1.61
CA ASN A 37 -5.57 43.18 -0.93
C ASN A 37 -5.19 43.03 0.57
N GLY A 38 -4.33 42.04 0.89
CA GLY A 38 -3.86 41.81 2.25
C GLY A 38 -4.91 41.19 3.18
N ASP A 39 -5.67 40.22 2.67
CA ASP A 39 -6.75 39.48 3.35
C ASP A 39 -7.95 40.33 3.81
N THR A 40 -8.02 41.58 3.35
CA THR A 40 -9.17 42.47 3.61
C THR A 40 -10.24 42.37 2.55
N GLN A 41 -10.02 41.58 1.49
CA GLN A 41 -10.99 41.37 0.43
C GLN A 41 -11.08 39.90 0.04
N LEU A 42 -12.29 39.38 -0.20
CA LEU A 42 -12.52 38.08 -0.82
C LEU A 42 -12.98 38.29 -2.25
N GLN A 43 -12.43 37.55 -3.20
CA GLN A 43 -12.84 37.56 -4.60
C GLN A 43 -13.19 36.16 -5.09
N PHE A 44 -14.17 36.02 -5.97
CA PHE A 44 -14.48 34.77 -6.69
C PHE A 44 -15.24 35.06 -8.00
N ASP A 45 -15.30 34.07 -8.87
CA ASP A 45 -16.03 34.11 -10.13
C ASP A 45 -17.35 33.33 -10.06
N VAL A 46 -18.39 33.85 -10.72
CA VAL A 46 -19.58 33.09 -11.09
C VAL A 46 -19.41 32.68 -12.53
N GLU A 47 -19.44 31.38 -12.79
CA GLU A 47 -19.34 30.79 -14.11
C GLU A 47 -20.69 30.22 -14.57
N VAL A 48 -20.87 30.20 -15.88
CA VAL A 48 -22.08 29.72 -16.55
C VAL A 48 -21.72 28.80 -17.71
N MET A 49 -22.55 27.79 -17.95
CA MET A 49 -22.54 26.97 -19.16
C MET A 49 -23.97 26.59 -19.56
N ALA A 50 -24.16 26.16 -20.80
CA ALA A 50 -25.46 25.70 -21.29
C ALA A 50 -25.37 24.32 -21.94
N ASP A 51 -26.49 23.58 -21.98
CA ASP A 51 -26.52 22.24 -22.58
C ASP A 51 -26.40 22.27 -24.11
N ALA A 52 -26.60 23.44 -24.72
CA ALA A 52 -26.29 23.73 -26.11
C ALA A 52 -25.76 25.16 -26.23
N PRO A 53 -24.90 25.49 -27.21
CA PRO A 53 -24.49 26.87 -27.43
C PRO A 53 -25.71 27.74 -27.78
N GLY A 54 -25.86 28.88 -27.10
CA GLY A 54 -27.00 29.75 -27.34
C GLY A 54 -27.03 31.04 -26.52
N TYR A 55 -28.06 31.86 -26.78
CA TYR A 55 -28.33 33.10 -26.06
C TYR A 55 -29.52 32.90 -25.12
N TYR A 56 -29.33 33.15 -23.83
CA TYR A 56 -30.29 32.83 -22.77
C TYR A 56 -30.79 34.06 -22.03
N PHE A 57 -32.04 34.04 -21.53
CA PHE A 57 -32.69 35.13 -20.79
C PHE A 57 -33.15 34.65 -19.41
N GLY A 58 -32.86 35.42 -18.35
CA GLY A 58 -33.36 35.13 -17.00
C GLY A 58 -33.07 36.25 -15.99
N LEU A 59 -33.91 36.34 -14.96
CA LEU A 59 -33.63 37.13 -13.76
C LEU A 59 -32.91 36.22 -12.76
N ASN A 60 -31.72 36.64 -12.32
CA ASN A 60 -30.88 35.88 -11.40
C ASN A 60 -30.73 36.63 -10.07
N THR A 61 -30.92 35.92 -8.97
CA THR A 61 -30.60 36.41 -7.63
C THR A 61 -29.50 35.53 -7.04
N VAL A 62 -28.47 36.16 -6.47
CA VAL A 62 -27.37 35.46 -5.79
C VAL A 62 -27.47 35.77 -4.30
N ALA A 63 -27.71 34.73 -3.49
CA ALA A 63 -27.79 34.85 -2.05
C ALA A 63 -26.51 34.29 -1.38
N PHE A 64 -26.06 34.98 -0.32
CA PHE A 64 -24.84 34.67 0.42
C PHE A 64 -25.16 34.39 1.90
N ASP A 65 -25.08 33.12 2.29
CA ASP A 65 -25.19 32.74 3.68
C ASP A 65 -23.78 32.54 4.25
N TYR A 66 -23.42 33.33 5.27
CA TYR A 66 -22.10 33.25 5.87
C TYR A 66 -22.20 32.95 7.36
N GLY A 67 -21.51 31.89 7.81
CA GLY A 67 -21.48 31.55 9.23
C GLY A 67 -20.56 32.48 10.02
N ASN A 68 -20.91 32.74 11.30
CA ASN A 68 -19.97 33.33 12.27
C ASN A 68 -18.68 32.49 12.46
N ALA A 69 -18.72 31.21 12.09
CA ALA A 69 -17.55 30.34 12.05
C ALA A 69 -16.64 30.60 10.84
N ALA A 70 -17.21 31.08 9.72
CA ALA A 70 -16.48 31.29 8.47
C ALA A 70 -15.68 32.60 8.46
N PHE A 71 -16.14 33.64 9.16
CA PHE A 71 -15.43 34.93 9.21
C PHE A 71 -14.99 35.34 10.61
N GLY A 72 -15.51 34.66 11.65
CA GLY A 72 -15.39 35.10 13.05
C GLY A 72 -16.46 36.14 13.39
N ALA A 73 -16.93 36.13 14.64
CA ALA A 73 -18.03 36.98 15.11
C ALA A 73 -17.79 38.51 15.05
N SER A 74 -16.61 38.94 14.58
CA SER A 74 -16.18 40.35 14.49
C SER A 74 -15.86 40.77 13.05
N VAL A 75 -16.16 39.94 12.06
CA VAL A 75 -15.86 40.20 10.66
C VAL A 75 -17.15 40.16 9.88
N VAL A 76 -17.44 41.28 9.22
CA VAL A 76 -18.68 41.46 8.43
C VAL A 76 -18.33 41.94 7.03
N PRO A 77 -19.00 41.43 5.98
CA PRO A 77 -18.86 41.98 4.63
C PRO A 77 -19.38 43.43 4.63
N ALA A 78 -18.50 44.38 4.31
CA ALA A 78 -18.76 45.81 4.34
C ALA A 78 -19.36 46.32 3.02
N SER A 79 -18.77 45.90 1.90
CA SER A 79 -19.17 46.23 0.53
C SER A 79 -18.93 45.06 -0.41
N VAL A 80 -19.64 45.06 -1.53
CA VAL A 80 -19.45 44.12 -2.64
C VAL A 80 -19.25 44.92 -3.91
N THR A 81 -18.19 44.63 -4.64
CA THR A 81 -17.89 45.15 -5.97
C THR A 81 -18.04 44.00 -6.96
N VAL A 82 -18.70 44.26 -8.08
CA VAL A 82 -18.78 43.30 -9.19
C VAL A 82 -17.92 43.84 -10.31
N ASP A 83 -16.81 43.17 -10.59
CA ASP A 83 -16.00 43.47 -11.77
C ASP A 83 -16.67 42.86 -13.00
N ARG A 84 -16.73 43.67 -14.07
CA ARG A 84 -17.43 43.30 -15.31
C ARG A 84 -16.77 42.05 -15.91
N GLY A 85 -17.52 40.96 -15.99
CA GLY A 85 -17.17 39.84 -16.86
C GLY A 85 -17.23 40.25 -18.34
N VAL A 86 -16.65 39.42 -19.21
CA VAL A 86 -16.39 39.62 -20.65
C VAL A 86 -17.66 39.90 -21.51
N LEU A 87 -18.81 40.03 -20.87
CA LEU A 87 -20.13 40.12 -21.47
C LEU A 87 -20.74 41.46 -21.10
N LEU A 88 -20.62 42.45 -22.00
CA LEU A 88 -21.50 43.60 -22.23
C LEU A 88 -20.69 44.68 -22.99
N GLN A 89 -20.92 44.81 -24.31
CA GLN A 89 -20.60 46.07 -24.97
C GLN A 89 -21.57 47.15 -24.49
N GLU A 90 -21.01 48.31 -24.18
CA GLU A 90 -21.57 49.40 -23.38
C GLU A 90 -22.94 49.91 -23.86
N THR A 91 -23.88 50.13 -22.91
CA THR A 91 -24.71 51.37 -22.77
C THR A 91 -25.56 51.34 -21.47
N TYR A 92 -25.89 50.18 -20.90
CA TYR A 92 -26.71 50.08 -19.68
C TYR A 92 -25.97 49.38 -18.54
N ALA A 93 -25.69 50.12 -17.47
CA ALA A 93 -25.11 49.57 -16.25
C ALA A 93 -26.18 48.79 -15.45
N PRO A 94 -25.88 47.62 -14.87
CA PRO A 94 -26.80 46.95 -13.96
C PRO A 94 -27.01 47.80 -12.70
N THR A 95 -28.26 47.97 -12.28
CA THR A 95 -28.59 48.67 -11.03
C THR A 95 -28.43 47.68 -9.86
N LEU A 96 -27.52 47.96 -8.94
CA LEU A 96 -27.19 47.10 -7.80
C LEU A 96 -28.06 47.46 -6.57
N TYR A 97 -28.74 46.48 -5.96
CA TYR A 97 -29.53 46.65 -4.74
C TYR A 97 -29.07 45.71 -3.61
N LYS A 98 -29.03 46.22 -2.37
CA LYS A 98 -28.57 45.52 -1.15
C LYS A 98 -29.78 45.17 -0.27
N TYR A 99 -29.97 43.89 0.08
CA TYR A 99 -31.03 43.44 0.99
C TYR A 99 -30.49 42.57 2.13
N ASN A 100 -30.99 42.77 3.35
CA ASN A 100 -30.75 41.84 4.46
C ASN A 100 -32.03 41.03 4.68
N VAL A 101 -31.91 39.69 4.75
CA VAL A 101 -33.04 38.80 5.05
C VAL A 101 -33.41 38.98 6.52
N GLN A 102 -34.64 39.41 6.82
CA GLN A 102 -35.08 39.57 8.21
C GLN A 102 -35.24 38.20 8.89
N GLY A 103 -34.62 38.04 10.06
CA GLY A 103 -34.86 36.91 10.96
C GLY A 103 -33.70 35.91 11.11
N VAL A 104 -32.65 36.03 10.31
CA VAL A 104 -31.45 35.18 10.42
C VAL A 104 -30.24 36.08 10.66
N ALA A 105 -29.52 35.86 11.76
CA ALA A 105 -28.23 36.51 11.98
C ALA A 105 -27.21 35.90 11.01
N ASN A 106 -26.39 36.75 10.38
CA ASN A 106 -25.28 36.36 9.49
C ASN A 106 -25.69 35.93 8.05
N THR A 107 -26.64 36.65 7.48
CA THR A 107 -27.17 36.37 6.13
C THR A 107 -27.08 37.64 5.29
N PHE A 108 -26.49 37.56 4.10
CA PHE A 108 -26.39 38.67 3.17
C PHE A 108 -27.01 38.29 1.82
N ALA A 109 -28.02 39.01 1.35
CA ALA A 109 -28.61 38.74 0.04
C ALA A 109 -28.39 39.92 -0.90
N GLN A 110 -27.81 39.66 -2.08
CA GLN A 110 -27.69 40.68 -3.12
C GLN A 110 -28.58 40.29 -4.31
N THR A 111 -29.63 41.09 -4.55
CA THR A 111 -30.44 40.93 -5.75
C THR A 111 -29.84 41.79 -6.85
N ILE A 112 -29.35 41.15 -7.92
CA ILE A 112 -28.91 41.84 -9.13
C ILE A 112 -30.08 41.82 -10.11
N SER A 113 -30.80 42.94 -10.15
CA SER A 113 -31.83 43.16 -11.17
C SER A 113 -31.16 43.70 -12.44
N ALA A 114 -30.78 42.81 -13.36
CA ALA A 114 -30.45 43.23 -14.72
C ALA A 114 -31.74 43.43 -15.51
N SER A 115 -32.21 44.67 -15.64
CA SER A 115 -33.28 45.00 -16.58
C SER A 115 -32.67 45.26 -17.96
N ILE A 116 -32.93 44.37 -18.91
CA ILE A 116 -32.81 44.70 -20.33
C ILE A 116 -34.22 44.62 -20.88
N GLN A 117 -34.81 45.79 -21.11
CA GLN A 117 -36.13 45.90 -21.70
C GLN A 117 -36.12 45.34 -23.13
N GLN A 118 -37.07 44.47 -23.42
CA GLN A 118 -37.33 43.88 -24.73
C GLN A 118 -37.80 44.95 -25.74
N VAL A 119 -37.24 44.92 -26.95
CA VAL A 119 -38.00 45.24 -28.17
C VAL A 119 -37.75 44.14 -29.20
N ILE A 120 -38.84 43.63 -29.76
CA ILE A 120 -38.92 42.47 -30.64
C ILE A 120 -38.30 42.78 -32.02
N GLY A 121 -37.35 41.95 -32.45
CA GLY A 121 -37.12 41.61 -33.86
C GLY A 121 -35.99 42.35 -34.60
N GLY A 122 -34.91 41.61 -34.92
CA GLY A 122 -33.95 41.98 -35.97
C GLY A 122 -32.56 41.34 -35.79
N PRO A 123 -31.76 41.13 -36.87
CA PRO A 123 -30.42 40.52 -36.83
C PRO A 123 -29.34 41.36 -36.09
N ALA A 124 -29.74 42.40 -35.37
CA ALA A 124 -28.86 43.32 -34.64
C ALA A 124 -28.38 42.76 -33.28
N PHE A 125 -28.91 41.65 -32.79
CA PHE A 125 -28.65 41.16 -31.42
C PHE A 125 -27.38 40.31 -31.24
N ALA A 126 -26.87 39.68 -32.31
CA ALA A 126 -25.58 39.00 -32.27
C ALA A 126 -24.39 39.95 -32.03
N ALA A 127 -24.60 41.27 -32.12
CA ALA A 127 -23.58 42.29 -31.86
C ALA A 127 -23.48 42.71 -30.37
N PHE A 128 -24.42 42.32 -29.50
CA PHE A 128 -24.51 42.86 -28.13
C PHE A 128 -24.47 41.82 -27.02
N HIS A 129 -24.52 40.53 -27.35
CA HIS A 129 -24.50 39.44 -26.39
C HIS A 129 -23.51 38.38 -26.87
N THR A 130 -22.84 37.73 -25.94
CA THR A 130 -22.00 36.57 -26.25
C THR A 130 -22.80 35.32 -26.01
N GLU A 131 -22.59 34.34 -26.88
CA GLU A 131 -23.16 33.01 -26.77
C GLU A 131 -22.63 32.29 -25.52
N ILE A 132 -23.52 31.67 -24.74
CA ILE A 132 -23.12 30.80 -23.64
C ILE A 132 -22.73 29.45 -24.25
N PRO A 133 -21.49 28.97 -24.06
CA PRO A 133 -21.03 27.71 -24.64
C PRO A 133 -21.44 26.52 -23.78
N THR A 134 -21.15 25.32 -24.29
CA THR A 134 -21.29 24.05 -23.56
C THR A 134 -20.14 23.78 -22.58
N THR A 135 -19.23 24.75 -22.41
CA THR A 135 -18.15 24.72 -21.43
C THR A 135 -18.34 25.86 -20.42
N TRP A 136 -17.77 25.72 -19.23
CA TRP A 136 -17.83 26.76 -18.22
C TRP A 136 -17.09 28.02 -18.65
N MET A 137 -17.76 29.17 -18.56
CA MET A 137 -17.16 30.48 -18.80
C MET A 137 -17.48 31.45 -17.67
N SER A 138 -16.55 32.36 -17.34
CA SER A 138 -16.77 33.41 -16.35
C SER A 138 -17.85 34.40 -16.79
N PHE A 139 -18.84 34.58 -15.92
CA PHE A 139 -19.97 35.48 -16.13
C PHE A 139 -19.77 36.80 -15.36
N PHE A 140 -19.43 36.73 -14.06
CA PHE A 140 -19.11 37.88 -13.21
C PHE A 140 -18.00 37.54 -12.22
N THR A 141 -17.18 38.53 -11.86
CA THR A 141 -16.24 38.43 -10.74
C THR A 141 -16.75 39.29 -9.59
N TYR A 142 -16.87 38.72 -8.41
CA TYR A 142 -17.30 39.42 -7.21
C TYR A 142 -16.13 39.64 -6.28
N THR A 143 -16.05 40.81 -5.68
CA THR A 143 -15.08 41.18 -4.64
C THR A 143 -15.81 41.75 -3.42
N PHE A 144 -15.53 41.22 -2.23
CA PHE A 144 -16.14 41.63 -0.96
C PHE A 144 -15.08 42.34 -0.13
N ASP A 145 -15.40 43.52 0.41
CA ASP A 145 -14.60 44.11 1.48
C ASP A 145 -14.94 43.44 2.80
N ILE A 146 -13.91 42.97 3.50
CA ILE A 146 -13.98 42.28 4.77
C ILE A 146 -13.41 43.23 5.84
N ALA A 147 -14.27 43.79 6.70
CA ALA A 147 -13.87 44.75 7.73
C ALA A 147 -14.04 44.18 9.15
N PRO A 148 -13.11 44.46 10.09
CA PRO A 148 -13.33 44.21 11.51
C PRO A 148 -14.43 45.15 12.04
N GLY A 149 -15.60 44.60 12.39
CA GLY A 149 -16.77 45.34 12.84
C GLY A 149 -17.31 44.82 14.17
N ALA A 150 -17.79 45.74 15.02
CA ALA A 150 -18.59 45.37 16.18
C ALA A 150 -19.93 44.75 15.74
N ALA A 151 -20.44 43.81 16.56
CA ALA A 151 -21.69 43.06 16.37
C ALA A 151 -22.80 43.84 15.65
N PRO A 152 -23.63 43.19 14.80
CA PRO A 152 -24.64 43.87 14.01
C PRO A 152 -25.64 44.60 14.93
N GLY A 153 -25.45 45.92 15.05
CA GLY A 153 -26.44 46.80 15.63
C GLY A 153 -27.68 46.80 14.74
N THR A 154 -28.85 46.68 15.37
CA THR A 154 -30.18 46.77 14.78
C THR A 154 -30.26 47.82 13.66
N MET A 155 -30.34 47.36 12.42
CA MET A 155 -30.75 48.16 11.27
C MET A 155 -32.09 47.61 10.80
N THR A 156 -33.14 48.29 11.22
CA THR A 156 -34.49 48.23 10.66
C THR A 156 -34.48 48.82 9.25
N GLU A 157 -34.95 48.03 8.28
CA GLU A 157 -35.67 48.45 7.08
C GLU A 157 -34.98 49.44 6.11
N ILE A 158 -34.69 48.99 4.88
CA ILE A 158 -34.51 49.86 3.72
C ILE A 158 -35.30 49.28 2.55
N VAL A 159 -36.37 49.99 2.16
CA VAL A 159 -37.14 49.80 0.92
C VAL A 159 -36.76 50.92 -0.04
N PHE A 160 -36.41 50.63 -1.30
CA PHE A 160 -36.58 51.60 -2.39
C PHE A 160 -37.01 50.96 -3.71
N TYR A 161 -37.87 51.72 -4.39
CA TYR A 161 -38.61 51.47 -5.62
C TYR A 161 -37.81 51.81 -6.89
N ASP A 162 -38.29 51.32 -8.03
CA ASP A 162 -37.99 51.83 -9.37
C ASP A 162 -38.35 53.33 -9.46
N VAL A 163 -37.43 54.15 -9.96
CA VAL A 163 -37.63 55.58 -10.15
C VAL A 163 -38.02 55.86 -11.60
N ALA A 164 -39.32 55.74 -11.87
CA ALA A 164 -39.98 56.69 -12.76
C ALA A 164 -40.61 57.79 -11.87
N HIS A 165 -40.06 59.01 -11.92
CA HIS A 165 -40.45 60.20 -11.13
C HIS A 165 -41.96 60.59 -11.24
N PRO A 166 -42.49 61.57 -10.47
CA PRO A 166 -42.43 61.87 -9.04
C PRO A 166 -43.85 61.89 -8.43
N GLY A 167 -44.05 61.29 -7.24
CA GLY A 167 -45.33 61.46 -6.52
C GLY A 167 -45.60 60.42 -5.44
N SER A 168 -45.04 60.66 -4.25
CA SER A 168 -45.43 60.09 -2.95
C SER A 168 -45.32 58.56 -2.73
N ILE A 169 -44.58 58.24 -1.68
CA ILE A 169 -44.15 56.94 -1.14
C ILE A 169 -45.20 56.46 -0.08
N PRO A 170 -45.09 55.25 0.53
CA PRO A 170 -45.17 53.86 0.04
C PRO A 170 -46.39 53.11 0.67
N LEU A 171 -46.54 51.79 0.50
CA LEU A 171 -46.60 50.83 1.64
C LEU A 171 -46.82 49.36 1.23
N MET A 172 -46.28 48.52 2.12
CA MET A 172 -46.12 47.07 2.19
C MET A 172 -47.37 46.17 2.08
N ASN A 173 -47.05 44.89 1.81
CA ASN A 173 -47.75 43.66 2.20
C ASN A 173 -48.83 43.10 1.23
N GLY A 174 -48.42 42.15 0.39
CA GLY A 174 -49.25 41.02 -0.04
C GLY A 174 -50.49 41.30 -0.91
N GLN A 175 -50.44 42.21 -1.88
CA GLN A 175 -51.55 42.41 -2.83
C GLN A 175 -51.10 42.32 -4.29
N CYS A 176 -51.71 41.41 -5.06
CA CYS A 176 -51.75 41.50 -6.52
C CYS A 176 -52.82 42.53 -6.91
N MET A 177 -52.46 43.54 -7.71
CA MET A 177 -53.46 44.39 -8.37
C MET A 177 -53.99 43.68 -9.61
N TYR A 178 -55.30 43.40 -9.62
CA TYR A 178 -56.06 43.26 -10.87
C TYR A 178 -56.53 44.67 -11.27
N ILE A 179 -56.18 45.12 -12.47
CA ILE A 179 -56.78 46.34 -13.05
C ILE A 179 -58.07 45.92 -13.73
N ASP A 180 -59.21 46.16 -13.09
CA ASP A 180 -60.49 46.29 -13.79
C ASP A 180 -60.40 47.55 -14.70
N PRO A 181 -60.71 47.46 -16.00
CA PRO A 181 -60.69 48.62 -16.89
C PRO A 181 -61.72 49.71 -16.54
N THR A 182 -62.58 49.50 -15.55
CA THR A 182 -63.66 50.43 -15.19
C THR A 182 -63.51 50.95 -13.77
N GLY A 183 -62.80 52.07 -13.63
CA GLY A 183 -62.45 52.67 -12.34
C GLY A 183 -63.66 52.98 -11.44
N ALA A 184 -63.78 52.25 -10.32
CA ALA A 184 -64.52 52.65 -9.14
C ALA A 184 -63.92 51.98 -7.88
N ASN A 185 -63.57 52.80 -6.89
CA ASN A 185 -62.99 52.37 -5.62
C ASN A 185 -64.05 51.76 -4.69
N VAL A 186 -63.79 50.58 -4.13
CA VAL A 186 -64.55 50.01 -2.99
C VAL A 186 -63.58 49.61 -1.88
N PRO A 187 -63.82 49.94 -0.59
CA PRO A 187 -62.91 49.60 0.50
C PRO A 187 -63.12 48.16 0.99
N TYR A 188 -62.04 47.39 1.14
CA TYR A 188 -62.08 46.03 1.67
C TYR A 188 -62.10 46.01 3.20
N ALA A 189 -63.07 45.29 3.76
CA ALA A 189 -63.03 44.77 5.13
C ALA A 189 -62.51 43.32 5.11
N ASN A 190 -61.78 43.00 6.17
CA ASN A 190 -61.01 41.78 6.38
C ASN A 190 -61.92 40.54 6.52
N SER A 191 -62.00 39.68 5.49
CA SER A 191 -62.50 38.31 5.64
C SER A 191 -61.92 37.39 4.57
N THR A 192 -61.26 36.32 5.03
CA THR A 192 -60.75 35.18 4.28
C THR A 192 -61.84 34.54 3.42
N VAL A 193 -61.78 34.73 2.11
CA VAL A 193 -62.48 33.90 1.12
C VAL A 193 -61.53 33.67 -0.06
N THR A 194 -61.01 32.46 -0.18
CA THR A 194 -60.27 31.98 -1.35
C THR A 194 -61.23 31.78 -2.54
N PRO A 195 -60.99 32.39 -3.72
CA PRO A 195 -61.69 32.00 -4.93
C PRO A 195 -61.26 30.58 -5.37
N PRO A 196 -62.15 29.74 -5.92
CA PRO A 196 -61.77 28.41 -6.39
C PRO A 196 -61.06 28.52 -7.75
N GLY A 197 -59.81 28.04 -7.83
CA GLY A 197 -59.15 27.77 -9.12
C GLY A 197 -57.70 28.23 -9.30
N MET A 198 -57.03 28.81 -8.30
CA MET A 198 -55.57 29.01 -8.35
C MET A 198 -54.85 28.03 -7.42
N PRO A 199 -53.77 27.37 -7.86
CA PRO A 199 -52.91 26.61 -6.95
C PRO A 199 -52.39 27.56 -5.88
N GLN A 200 -52.42 27.09 -4.64
CA GLN A 200 -51.75 27.73 -3.51
C GLN A 200 -50.25 27.81 -3.85
N LEU A 201 -49.69 29.01 -3.95
CA LEU A 201 -48.24 29.19 -4.00
C LEU A 201 -47.73 29.03 -2.56
N ASP A 202 -47.18 27.86 -2.26
CA ASP A 202 -46.52 27.62 -0.99
C ASP A 202 -45.24 28.47 -0.90
N PRO A 203 -44.95 29.05 0.28
CA PRO A 203 -43.69 29.76 0.50
C PRO A 203 -42.54 28.76 0.59
N PHE A 204 -41.53 28.96 -0.26
CA PHE A 204 -40.16 28.45 -0.17
C PHE A 204 -39.98 27.00 0.37
N ASP A 205 -39.65 26.07 -0.52
CA ASP A 205 -39.02 24.82 -0.10
C ASP A 205 -37.62 25.13 0.46
N ILE A 206 -37.52 25.19 1.79
CA ILE A 206 -36.24 25.17 2.50
C ILE A 206 -35.82 23.71 2.57
N PHE A 207 -34.81 23.32 1.78
CA PHE A 207 -34.08 22.08 2.03
C PHE A 207 -33.21 22.26 3.26
N ASN A 208 -33.66 21.75 4.41
CA ASN A 208 -32.82 21.59 5.58
C ASN A 208 -31.91 20.37 5.36
N PHE A 209 -30.60 20.59 5.22
CA PHE A 209 -29.63 19.55 5.52
C PHE A 209 -29.23 19.65 6.98
N GLU A 210 -29.46 18.57 7.73
CA GLU A 210 -28.92 18.36 9.07
C GLU A 210 -27.45 17.93 8.94
N VAL A 211 -26.53 18.74 9.46
CA VAL A 211 -25.12 18.33 9.60
C VAL A 211 -25.01 17.52 10.88
N VAL A 212 -24.72 16.22 10.73
CA VAL A 212 -24.23 15.38 11.82
C VAL A 212 -22.80 15.85 12.17
N PRO A 213 -22.48 16.17 13.43
CA PRO A 213 -21.12 16.57 13.81
C PRO A 213 -20.17 15.37 13.66
N GLY A 214 -19.23 15.43 12.70
CA GLY A 214 -18.06 14.55 12.63
C GLY A 214 -17.79 13.80 11.31
N GLY A 215 -17.83 14.46 10.14
CA GLY A 215 -17.27 13.89 8.89
C GLY A 215 -15.87 14.46 8.60
N PRO A 216 -14.91 13.70 8.02
CA PRO A 216 -13.54 14.16 7.81
C PRO A 216 -13.48 15.34 6.83
N THR A 217 -12.61 16.30 7.09
CA THR A 217 -12.19 17.29 6.09
C THR A 217 -11.26 16.59 5.10
N THR A 218 -11.70 16.39 3.86
CA THR A 218 -10.85 15.82 2.80
C THR A 218 -9.64 16.71 2.55
N ASN A 219 -8.44 16.13 2.62
CA ASN A 219 -7.17 16.77 2.32
C ASN A 219 -6.89 16.69 0.82
N GLN A 220 -6.69 17.83 0.16
CA GLN A 220 -6.56 17.90 -1.29
C GLN A 220 -5.11 18.13 -1.70
N TRP A 221 -4.68 17.42 -2.75
CA TRP A 221 -3.41 17.71 -3.41
C TRP A 221 -3.47 19.07 -4.12
N THR A 222 -2.52 19.93 -3.83
CA THR A 222 -2.37 21.26 -4.44
C THR A 222 -1.14 21.36 -5.33
N GLY A 223 -0.10 20.56 -5.06
CA GLY A 223 1.21 20.63 -5.75
C GLY A 223 1.82 22.03 -5.73
N ALA A 224 1.60 22.79 -4.65
CA ALA A 224 2.02 24.19 -4.59
C ALA A 224 3.54 24.39 -4.51
N ILE A 225 4.29 23.37 -4.09
CA ILE A 225 5.74 23.42 -3.92
C ILE A 225 6.44 22.53 -4.97
N ASP A 226 6.11 21.24 -5.00
CA ASP A 226 6.74 20.21 -5.83
C ASP A 226 5.80 19.00 -6.01
N ASP A 227 6.33 17.87 -6.49
CA ASP A 227 5.65 16.59 -6.69
C ASP A 227 5.74 15.64 -5.48
N ASP A 228 6.50 15.96 -4.44
CA ASP A 228 6.73 15.09 -3.29
C ASP A 228 5.46 14.96 -2.43
N TRP A 229 4.91 13.75 -2.34
CA TRP A 229 3.77 13.40 -1.49
C TRP A 229 3.99 13.80 -0.02
N PHE A 230 5.21 13.66 0.49
CA PHE A 230 5.54 13.88 1.90
C PHE A 230 5.81 15.36 2.24
N ASN A 231 5.76 16.25 1.24
CA ASN A 231 5.86 17.68 1.48
C ASN A 231 4.51 18.25 1.94
N THR A 232 4.41 18.58 3.23
CA THR A 232 3.23 19.21 3.84
C THR A 232 2.72 20.46 3.10
N GLY A 233 3.59 21.17 2.38
CA GLY A 233 3.24 22.36 1.60
C GLY A 233 2.39 22.06 0.36
N ASN A 234 2.34 20.81 -0.10
CA ASN A 234 1.52 20.38 -1.23
C ASN A 234 0.08 20.00 -0.85
N TRP A 235 -0.27 20.03 0.44
CA TRP A 235 -1.58 19.59 0.94
C TRP A 235 -2.43 20.75 1.43
N SER A 236 -3.73 20.76 1.10
CA SER A 236 -4.66 21.85 1.47
C SER A 236 -4.80 22.04 2.99
N LEU A 237 -4.64 20.97 3.78
CA LEU A 237 -4.63 21.03 5.24
C LEU A 237 -3.26 21.37 5.85
N GLY A 238 -2.21 21.44 5.02
CA GLY A 238 -0.84 21.70 5.47
C GLY A 238 -0.23 20.54 6.27
N THR A 239 -0.75 19.33 6.09
CA THR A 239 -0.31 18.09 6.75
C THR A 239 -0.25 16.98 5.71
N VAL A 240 0.74 16.08 5.82
CA VAL A 240 0.79 14.86 5.01
C VAL A 240 -0.37 13.95 5.44
N PRO A 241 -1.14 13.37 4.50
CA PRO A 241 -2.16 12.40 4.81
C PRO A 241 -1.62 11.18 5.56
N ASP A 242 -2.46 10.62 6.42
CA ASP A 242 -2.25 9.35 7.11
C ASP A 242 -3.50 8.47 6.98
N ASN A 243 -3.49 7.31 7.64
CA ASN A 243 -4.60 6.35 7.65
C ASN A 243 -5.91 6.87 8.29
N THR A 244 -5.95 8.11 8.76
CA THR A 244 -7.16 8.78 9.28
C THR A 244 -7.64 9.92 8.38
N THR A 245 -6.93 10.20 7.30
CA THR A 245 -7.15 11.35 6.42
C THR A 245 -7.77 10.92 5.09
N ASP A 246 -8.95 11.42 4.77
CA ASP A 246 -9.52 11.30 3.42
C ASP A 246 -8.76 12.20 2.46
N VAL A 247 -8.39 11.68 1.29
CA VAL A 247 -7.55 12.37 0.31
C VAL A 247 -8.27 12.49 -1.03
N GLU A 248 -8.11 13.64 -1.68
CA GLU A 248 -8.54 13.84 -3.06
C GLU A 248 -7.41 14.47 -3.90
N ILE A 249 -7.16 13.91 -5.07
CA ILE A 249 -6.21 14.40 -6.06
C ILE A 249 -7.02 14.98 -7.22
N PRO A 250 -7.16 16.32 -7.29
CA PRO A 250 -7.93 16.97 -8.33
C PRO A 250 -7.13 17.12 -9.61
N ASN A 251 -7.84 17.28 -10.72
CA ASN A 251 -7.23 17.67 -11.99
C ASN A 251 -6.81 19.14 -11.92
N THR A 252 -5.49 19.38 -11.93
CA THR A 252 -4.91 20.72 -11.85
C THR A 252 -4.80 21.41 -13.21
N GLY A 253 -5.26 20.77 -14.29
CA GLY A 253 -5.13 21.27 -15.66
C GLY A 253 -3.68 21.43 -16.10
N GLY A 254 -2.76 20.62 -15.56
CA GLY A 254 -1.32 20.69 -15.79
C GLY A 254 -0.62 21.89 -15.14
N LYS A 255 -1.29 22.60 -14.23
CA LYS A 255 -0.74 23.80 -13.56
C LYS A 255 0.07 23.49 -12.30
N ALA A 256 -0.01 22.26 -11.79
CA ALA A 256 0.74 21.80 -10.64
C ALA A 256 1.46 20.48 -10.97
N PRO A 257 2.59 20.18 -10.31
CA PRO A 257 3.23 18.87 -10.39
C PRO A 257 2.26 17.75 -9.97
N LEU A 258 2.40 16.60 -10.61
CA LEU A 258 1.65 15.40 -10.27
C LEU A 258 2.26 14.77 -9.00
N PRO A 259 1.44 14.36 -8.02
CA PRO A 259 1.95 13.74 -6.81
C PRO A 259 2.69 12.45 -7.12
N THR A 260 3.87 12.29 -6.50
CA THR A 260 4.69 11.08 -6.54
C THR A 260 5.05 10.67 -5.12
N ILE A 261 4.85 9.39 -4.80
CA ILE A 261 5.26 8.79 -3.53
C ILE A 261 6.62 8.12 -3.74
N SER A 262 7.65 8.61 -3.03
CA SER A 262 9.03 8.11 -3.08
C SER A 262 9.67 8.14 -1.69
N GLY A 263 10.58 7.21 -1.42
CA GLY A 263 11.37 7.16 -0.19
C GLY A 263 10.57 6.84 1.08
N GLY A 264 9.38 6.27 0.96
CA GLY A 264 8.51 5.97 2.10
C GLY A 264 7.14 5.39 1.71
N VAL A 265 6.39 5.00 2.74
CA VAL A 265 5.01 4.46 2.59
C VAL A 265 4.00 5.53 2.98
N ALA A 266 3.16 5.94 2.03
CA ALA A 266 2.02 6.83 2.25
C ALA A 266 0.81 6.03 2.70
N ALA A 267 0.00 6.60 3.60
CA ALA A 267 -1.25 5.99 4.04
C ALA A 267 -2.41 6.99 3.93
N THR A 268 -3.61 6.50 3.64
CA THR A 268 -4.84 7.31 3.55
C THR A 268 -6.04 6.59 4.19
N ALA A 269 -7.01 7.34 4.72
CA ALA A 269 -8.29 6.76 5.15
C ALA A 269 -9.21 6.49 3.97
N ALA A 270 -9.21 7.34 2.96
CA ALA A 270 -9.84 7.12 1.66
C ALA A 270 -9.05 7.91 0.61
N LEU A 271 -9.06 7.47 -0.64
CA LEU A 271 -8.36 8.16 -1.72
C LEU A 271 -9.28 8.33 -2.92
N GLY A 272 -9.37 9.55 -3.44
CA GLY A 272 -10.03 9.87 -4.69
C GLY A 272 -9.05 10.44 -5.70
N ILE A 273 -8.91 9.85 -6.89
CA ILE A 273 -8.22 10.47 -8.02
C ILE A 273 -9.28 10.89 -9.03
N LEU A 274 -9.42 12.19 -9.26
CA LEU A 274 -10.43 12.72 -10.16
C LEU A 274 -10.02 12.56 -11.64
N SER A 275 -11.00 12.63 -12.53
CA SER A 275 -10.76 12.51 -13.97
C SER A 275 -9.76 13.54 -14.50
N GLY A 276 -8.73 13.04 -15.18
CA GLY A 276 -7.60 13.83 -15.69
C GLY A 276 -6.54 14.20 -14.64
N ALA A 277 -6.63 13.67 -13.42
CA ALA A 277 -5.57 13.70 -12.41
C ALA A 277 -4.74 12.40 -12.46
N SER A 278 -3.58 12.41 -11.80
CA SER A 278 -2.66 11.27 -11.77
C SER A 278 -1.94 11.17 -10.42
N LEU A 279 -1.59 9.95 -10.01
CA LEU A 279 -0.71 9.66 -8.88
C LEU A 279 0.30 8.58 -9.27
N GLY A 280 1.58 8.80 -8.98
CA GLY A 280 2.64 7.82 -9.17
C GLY A 280 3.21 7.29 -7.86
N VAL A 281 3.58 6.01 -7.84
CA VAL A 281 4.41 5.39 -6.80
C VAL A 281 5.75 5.02 -7.43
N ALA A 282 6.83 5.61 -6.92
CA ALA A 282 8.19 5.34 -7.36
C ALA A 282 8.69 3.98 -6.85
N PRO A 283 9.81 3.45 -7.38
CA PRO A 283 10.34 2.13 -6.98
C PRO A 283 10.66 1.98 -5.49
N ASP A 284 10.96 3.07 -4.80
CA ASP A 284 11.22 3.12 -3.35
C ASP A 284 10.01 3.62 -2.53
N GLY A 285 8.84 3.69 -3.17
CA GLY A 285 7.59 4.17 -2.59
C GLY A 285 6.59 3.05 -2.29
N GLY A 286 5.72 3.31 -1.31
CA GLY A 286 4.56 2.45 -1.01
C GLY A 286 3.30 3.28 -0.81
N LEU A 287 2.14 2.75 -1.18
CA LEU A 287 0.83 3.33 -0.86
C LEU A 287 -0.08 2.32 -0.18
N GLU A 288 -0.70 2.71 0.92
CA GLU A 288 -1.73 1.94 1.62
C GLU A 288 -3.03 2.76 1.72
N THR A 289 -4.15 2.21 1.25
CA THR A 289 -5.47 2.83 1.34
C THR A 289 -6.35 2.04 2.31
N HIS A 290 -6.61 2.59 3.49
CA HIS A 290 -7.37 1.92 4.57
C HIS A 290 -8.88 1.86 4.32
N GLY A 291 -9.40 2.78 3.51
CA GLY A 291 -10.76 2.81 3.01
C GLY A 291 -10.76 2.86 1.48
N LEU A 292 -11.93 3.15 0.91
CA LEU A 292 -12.15 2.99 -0.53
C LEU A 292 -11.21 3.89 -1.36
N PHE A 293 -10.50 3.29 -2.31
CA PHE A 293 -9.79 4.02 -3.36
C PHE A 293 -10.70 4.18 -4.59
N THR A 294 -11.23 5.38 -4.82
CA THR A 294 -11.95 5.72 -6.06
C THR A 294 -11.00 6.36 -7.07
N ASN A 295 -10.62 5.63 -8.12
CA ASN A 295 -9.79 6.16 -9.19
C ASN A 295 -10.63 6.40 -10.46
N ASP A 296 -10.78 7.66 -10.86
CA ASP A 296 -11.36 8.08 -12.15
C ASP A 296 -10.32 8.77 -13.07
N GLY A 297 -9.06 8.84 -12.63
CA GLY A 297 -7.93 9.39 -13.36
C GLY A 297 -6.91 8.30 -13.70
N PHE A 298 -5.66 8.51 -13.29
CA PHE A 298 -4.54 7.61 -13.53
C PHE A 298 -3.80 7.26 -12.24
N PHE A 299 -3.51 5.98 -12.03
CA PHE A 299 -2.65 5.51 -10.96
C PHE A 299 -1.57 4.59 -11.50
N GLY A 300 -0.31 4.89 -11.22
CA GLY A 300 0.83 4.15 -11.73
C GLY A 300 1.80 3.73 -10.63
N VAL A 301 2.31 2.50 -10.70
CA VAL A 301 3.31 1.96 -9.77
C VAL A 301 4.51 1.42 -10.54
N LEU A 302 5.70 1.91 -10.21
CA LEU A 302 6.93 1.56 -10.91
C LEU A 302 7.77 0.60 -10.06
N SER A 303 8.27 -0.48 -10.65
CA SER A 303 9.32 -1.31 -10.05
C SER A 303 10.72 -0.83 -10.45
N ASP A 304 11.73 -1.43 -9.83
CA ASP A 304 13.12 -1.34 -10.29
C ASP A 304 13.68 -2.74 -10.60
N ALA A 305 14.92 -2.78 -11.09
CA ALA A 305 15.65 -4.01 -11.41
C ALA A 305 15.97 -4.88 -10.18
N THR A 306 15.72 -4.41 -8.94
CA THR A 306 15.96 -5.22 -7.72
C THR A 306 14.81 -6.19 -7.43
N GLY A 307 13.71 -6.08 -8.17
CA GLY A 307 12.57 -6.97 -8.03
C GLY A 307 11.51 -6.48 -7.05
N MET A 308 11.90 -5.81 -5.96
CA MET A 308 10.99 -5.50 -4.86
C MET A 308 10.07 -4.30 -5.14
N GLY A 309 10.53 -3.34 -5.95
CA GLY A 309 9.74 -2.28 -6.61
C GLY A 309 8.80 -1.43 -5.74
N GLY A 310 8.09 -0.51 -6.40
CA GLY A 310 7.01 0.25 -5.78
C GLY A 310 5.85 -0.66 -5.41
N THR A 311 5.16 -0.33 -4.32
CA THR A 311 4.13 -1.20 -3.74
C THR A 311 2.80 -0.50 -3.47
N TYR A 312 1.68 -1.19 -3.68
CA TYR A 312 0.34 -0.69 -3.40
C TYR A 312 -0.53 -1.74 -2.68
N ILE A 313 -1.20 -1.36 -1.59
CA ILE A 313 -2.09 -2.20 -0.78
C ILE A 313 -3.48 -1.53 -0.62
N ASP A 314 -4.53 -2.22 -1.08
CA ASP A 314 -5.95 -1.81 -1.04
C ASP A 314 -6.72 -2.40 0.15
N LEU A 315 -6.47 -1.96 1.38
CA LEU A 315 -7.22 -2.48 2.54
C LEU A 315 -8.73 -2.17 2.50
N GLY A 316 -9.12 -1.06 1.88
CA GLY A 316 -10.53 -0.65 1.74
C GLY A 316 -11.17 -0.94 0.38
N GLY A 317 -10.47 -1.65 -0.51
CA GLY A 317 -10.91 -1.97 -1.87
C GLY A 317 -10.80 -0.81 -2.87
N ILE A 318 -11.09 -1.12 -4.12
CA ILE A 318 -10.91 -0.22 -5.28
C ILE A 318 -12.24 -0.02 -6.01
N ALA A 319 -12.49 1.20 -6.49
CA ALA A 319 -13.62 1.58 -7.33
C ALA A 319 -13.22 2.64 -8.36
N GLY A 320 -14.15 2.98 -9.26
CA GLY A 320 -13.98 4.02 -10.27
C GLY A 320 -13.79 3.47 -11.67
N THR A 321 -13.40 4.35 -12.59
CA THR A 321 -13.28 4.08 -14.04
C THR A 321 -11.92 4.43 -14.62
N GLY A 322 -10.99 4.87 -13.78
CA GLY A 322 -9.65 5.31 -14.13
C GLY A 322 -8.71 4.14 -14.45
N ALA A 323 -7.57 4.50 -15.04
CA ALA A 323 -6.53 3.56 -15.43
C ALA A 323 -5.58 3.24 -14.27
N PHE A 324 -5.18 1.97 -14.21
CA PHE A 324 -4.12 1.45 -13.36
C PHE A 324 -3.01 0.87 -14.23
N GLU A 325 -1.77 1.22 -13.92
CA GLU A 325 -0.58 0.69 -14.57
C GLU A 325 0.45 0.22 -13.54
N TYR A 326 1.00 -0.97 -13.75
CA TYR A 326 2.15 -1.48 -13.01
C TYR A 326 3.28 -1.74 -14.01
N TRP A 327 4.42 -1.07 -13.84
CA TRP A 327 5.59 -1.26 -14.69
C TRP A 327 6.64 -2.11 -13.97
N ARG A 328 6.79 -3.34 -14.43
CA ARG A 328 7.74 -4.32 -13.90
C ARG A 328 9.03 -4.32 -14.71
N ASP A 329 10.12 -3.90 -14.09
CA ASP A 329 11.47 -4.04 -14.64
C ASP A 329 11.98 -5.48 -14.48
N ILE A 330 12.19 -6.14 -15.62
CA ILE A 330 12.72 -7.49 -15.79
C ILE A 330 14.09 -7.45 -16.49
N THR A 331 14.91 -6.46 -16.13
CA THR A 331 16.30 -6.40 -16.59
C THR A 331 17.08 -7.58 -16.04
N SER A 332 17.50 -8.48 -16.94
CA SER A 332 18.44 -9.55 -16.59
C SER A 332 19.74 -8.99 -16.02
N THR A 333 20.11 -9.45 -14.83
CA THR A 333 21.41 -9.16 -14.22
C THR A 333 22.43 -10.26 -14.47
N ALA A 334 21.99 -11.43 -14.93
CA ALA A 334 22.83 -12.54 -15.36
C ALA A 334 23.63 -12.23 -16.63
N SER A 335 24.86 -12.76 -16.70
CA SER A 335 25.78 -12.52 -17.82
C SER A 335 25.87 -13.64 -18.86
N THR A 336 25.53 -14.89 -18.52
CA THR A 336 25.73 -16.07 -19.39
C THR A 336 24.81 -17.24 -18.97
N GLY A 337 24.33 -18.04 -19.92
CA GLY A 337 23.48 -19.22 -19.68
C GLY A 337 22.28 -19.28 -20.62
N ASP A 338 21.72 -20.48 -20.83
CA ASP A 338 20.45 -20.62 -21.58
C ASP A 338 19.26 -20.19 -20.69
N ASP A 339 19.39 -20.38 -19.37
CA ASP A 339 18.42 -19.95 -18.35
C ASP A 339 18.61 -18.48 -17.92
N ALA A 340 19.66 -17.80 -18.40
CA ALA A 340 19.89 -16.40 -18.09
C ALA A 340 18.78 -15.48 -18.64
N GLY A 341 18.30 -14.56 -17.79
CA GLY A 341 17.31 -13.54 -18.16
C GLY A 341 15.86 -14.01 -18.25
N TRP A 342 15.57 -15.23 -17.77
CA TRP A 342 14.20 -15.62 -17.48
C TRP A 342 13.74 -15.02 -16.15
N HIS A 343 12.49 -14.57 -16.11
CA HIS A 343 11.80 -14.10 -14.92
C HIS A 343 10.48 -14.87 -14.80
N PHE A 344 10.13 -15.28 -13.58
CA PHE A 344 8.81 -15.82 -13.32
C PHE A 344 7.91 -14.68 -12.85
N ILE A 345 6.78 -14.51 -13.51
CA ILE A 345 5.89 -13.37 -13.28
C ILE A 345 4.41 -13.76 -13.26
N SER A 346 3.58 -12.89 -12.71
CA SER A 346 2.12 -13.00 -12.65
C SER A 346 1.48 -11.63 -12.86
N ALA A 347 0.25 -11.62 -13.37
CA ALA A 347 -0.45 -10.37 -13.68
C ALA A 347 -1.16 -9.79 -12.44
N PRO A 348 -0.90 -8.52 -12.08
CA PRO A 348 -1.60 -7.85 -10.98
C PRO A 348 -2.96 -7.26 -11.40
N ILE A 349 -3.28 -7.34 -12.68
CA ILE A 349 -4.48 -6.78 -13.31
C ILE A 349 -5.10 -7.87 -14.19
N ALA A 350 -6.38 -8.12 -14.03
CA ALA A 350 -7.15 -9.06 -14.82
C ALA A 350 -7.28 -8.61 -16.28
N GLY A 351 -7.48 -9.56 -17.19
CA GLY A 351 -7.63 -9.29 -18.63
C GLY A 351 -6.33 -9.22 -19.42
N PHE A 352 -5.18 -9.29 -18.74
CA PHE A 352 -3.87 -9.44 -19.36
C PHE A 352 -3.72 -10.81 -20.06
N SER A 353 -3.03 -10.84 -21.19
CA SER A 353 -2.93 -12.02 -22.05
C SER A 353 -1.61 -12.08 -22.81
N THR A 354 -1.37 -13.21 -23.48
CA THR A 354 -0.22 -13.37 -24.39
C THR A 354 -0.16 -12.34 -25.52
N ASP A 355 -1.28 -11.73 -25.90
CA ASP A 355 -1.33 -10.72 -26.97
C ASP A 355 -0.85 -9.34 -26.51
N ASP A 356 -0.75 -9.13 -25.19
CA ASP A 356 -0.29 -7.89 -24.59
C ASP A 356 1.25 -7.82 -24.49
N ILE A 357 1.97 -8.91 -24.78
CA ILE A 357 3.44 -9.03 -24.61
C ILE A 357 4.12 -9.81 -25.74
N LEU A 358 4.10 -9.23 -26.94
CA LEU A 358 4.50 -9.93 -28.17
C LEU A 358 6.02 -9.95 -28.44
N ASP A 359 6.82 -9.21 -27.67
CA ASP A 359 8.29 -9.12 -27.80
C ASP A 359 9.05 -9.93 -26.73
N TYR A 360 8.36 -10.80 -26.01
CA TYR A 360 8.93 -11.70 -24.99
C TYR A 360 8.82 -13.17 -25.43
N TYR A 361 9.78 -13.99 -24.99
CA TYR A 361 9.56 -15.44 -24.95
C TYR A 361 8.67 -15.78 -23.76
N LEU A 362 7.71 -16.69 -23.98
CA LEU A 362 6.74 -17.12 -22.99
C LEU A 362 6.72 -18.64 -22.88
N ASN A 363 6.80 -19.15 -21.66
CA ASN A 363 6.55 -20.54 -21.34
C ASN A 363 5.49 -20.64 -20.25
N THR A 364 4.57 -21.58 -20.40
CA THR A 364 3.71 -22.05 -19.30
C THR A 364 4.39 -23.23 -18.62
N TYR A 365 4.10 -23.46 -17.34
CA TYR A 365 4.48 -24.69 -16.67
C TYR A 365 3.31 -25.68 -16.73
N ASP A 366 3.50 -26.85 -17.32
CA ASP A 366 2.47 -27.90 -17.34
C ASP A 366 2.63 -28.79 -16.11
N GLU A 367 1.75 -28.63 -15.13
CA GLU A 367 1.77 -29.41 -13.89
C GLU A 367 1.49 -30.89 -14.13
N GLY A 368 0.81 -31.25 -15.21
CA GLY A 368 0.52 -32.63 -15.58
C GLY A 368 1.73 -33.39 -16.11
N THR A 369 2.72 -32.69 -16.68
CA THR A 369 3.95 -33.28 -17.21
C THR A 369 5.21 -32.90 -16.44
N GLY A 370 5.15 -31.85 -15.62
CA GLY A 370 6.28 -31.30 -14.87
C GLY A 370 7.29 -30.59 -15.76
N LEU A 371 6.86 -30.03 -16.89
CA LEU A 371 7.73 -29.45 -17.90
C LEU A 371 7.27 -28.06 -18.29
N TYR A 372 8.24 -27.21 -18.65
CA TYR A 372 7.94 -25.97 -19.35
C TYR A 372 7.47 -26.28 -20.77
N VAL A 373 6.33 -25.70 -21.12
CA VAL A 373 5.76 -25.75 -22.46
C VAL A 373 5.93 -24.37 -23.07
N HIS A 374 6.74 -24.32 -24.13
CA HIS A 374 6.86 -23.12 -24.93
C HIS A 374 5.53 -22.82 -25.62
N VAL A 375 5.09 -21.57 -25.55
CA VAL A 375 3.86 -21.14 -26.23
C VAL A 375 4.13 -21.07 -27.73
N GLU A 376 3.79 -22.14 -28.46
CA GLU A 376 3.97 -22.22 -29.92
C GLU A 376 3.15 -21.15 -30.65
N GLY A 377 3.77 -20.50 -31.65
CA GLY A 377 3.12 -19.44 -32.44
C GLY A 377 3.49 -18.02 -32.02
N VAL A 378 4.16 -17.86 -30.88
CA VAL A 378 4.90 -16.64 -30.52
C VAL A 378 6.18 -16.59 -31.36
N ALA A 379 6.04 -16.47 -32.69
CA ALA A 379 7.05 -15.72 -33.42
C ALA A 379 6.88 -14.28 -32.93
N PRO A 380 7.93 -13.61 -32.45
CA PRO A 380 7.81 -12.27 -31.89
C PRO A 380 7.05 -11.37 -32.87
N CYS A 381 6.07 -10.65 -32.33
CA CYS A 381 5.10 -9.83 -33.06
C CYS A 381 3.95 -10.58 -33.76
N ILE A 382 3.69 -11.85 -33.44
CA ILE A 382 2.50 -12.58 -33.91
C ILE A 382 1.60 -12.94 -32.72
N PRO A 383 0.35 -12.43 -32.68
CA PRO A 383 -0.65 -12.81 -31.68
C PRO A 383 -0.96 -14.31 -31.65
N VAL A 384 -1.22 -14.85 -30.45
CA VAL A 384 -1.67 -16.24 -30.27
C VAL A 384 -3.18 -16.28 -30.50
N THR A 385 -3.70 -17.28 -31.22
CA THR A 385 -5.14 -17.38 -31.51
C THR A 385 -5.72 -18.73 -31.06
N PRO A 386 -6.61 -18.76 -30.04
CA PRO A 386 -7.04 -17.63 -29.21
C PRO A 386 -5.91 -17.17 -28.26
N ALA A 387 -5.91 -15.88 -27.89
CA ALA A 387 -5.01 -15.37 -26.87
C ALA A 387 -5.21 -16.14 -25.57
N MET A 388 -4.10 -16.48 -24.90
CA MET A 388 -4.17 -17.18 -23.61
C MET A 388 -4.26 -16.12 -22.50
N PRO A 389 -5.37 -16.07 -21.74
CA PRO A 389 -5.50 -15.14 -20.64
C PRO A 389 -4.60 -15.56 -19.48
N TRP A 390 -4.01 -14.59 -18.81
CA TRP A 390 -3.27 -14.83 -17.58
C TRP A 390 -4.29 -14.85 -16.44
N THR A 391 -4.44 -16.00 -15.81
CA THR A 391 -5.35 -16.13 -14.69
C THR A 391 -4.70 -15.61 -13.41
N ALA A 392 -5.53 -15.13 -12.47
CA ALA A 392 -5.02 -14.63 -11.21
C ALA A 392 -4.28 -15.75 -10.45
N LEU A 393 -3.15 -15.40 -9.82
CA LEU A 393 -2.26 -16.32 -9.10
C LEU A 393 -1.47 -17.31 -9.96
N GLU A 394 -1.67 -17.32 -11.28
CA GLU A 394 -0.89 -18.14 -12.21
C GLU A 394 0.49 -17.51 -12.43
N GLY A 395 1.53 -18.34 -12.44
CA GLY A 395 2.87 -17.90 -12.77
C GLY A 395 3.26 -18.26 -14.20
N TRP A 396 4.00 -17.37 -14.84
CA TRP A 396 4.47 -17.48 -16.22
C TRP A 396 5.97 -17.28 -16.27
N SER A 397 6.66 -18.01 -17.15
CA SER A 397 8.09 -17.80 -17.39
C SER A 397 8.28 -16.92 -18.62
N VAL A 398 8.94 -15.78 -18.42
CA VAL A 398 9.13 -14.76 -19.46
C VAL A 398 10.59 -14.36 -19.62
N LYS A 399 11.01 -14.09 -20.85
CA LYS A 399 12.36 -13.59 -21.15
C LYS A 399 12.31 -12.54 -22.23
N PHE A 400 12.89 -11.37 -21.94
CA PHE A 400 12.96 -10.27 -22.90
C PHE A 400 13.85 -10.64 -24.10
N GLN A 401 13.46 -10.18 -25.30
CA GLN A 401 14.23 -10.35 -26.52
C GLN A 401 14.62 -8.99 -27.14
N PRO A 402 15.86 -8.52 -26.95
CA PRO A 402 16.33 -7.24 -27.48
C PRO A 402 16.19 -7.10 -29.00
N GLU A 403 16.24 -8.21 -29.73
CA GLU A 403 16.15 -8.25 -31.19
C GLU A 403 14.79 -7.80 -31.72
N TYR A 404 13.72 -7.90 -30.92
CA TYR A 404 12.34 -7.59 -31.31
C TYR A 404 11.79 -6.33 -30.64
N ALA A 405 12.60 -5.67 -29.81
CA ALA A 405 12.23 -4.45 -29.12
C ALA A 405 11.72 -3.36 -30.10
N GLY A 406 10.50 -2.88 -29.89
CA GLY A 406 9.87 -1.85 -30.72
C GLY A 406 9.49 -2.30 -32.14
N GLN A 407 9.57 -3.60 -32.45
CA GLN A 407 9.08 -4.18 -33.71
C GLN A 407 7.62 -4.65 -33.58
N CYS A 408 7.20 -5.00 -32.36
CA CYS A 408 5.87 -5.50 -32.06
C CYS A 408 4.97 -4.37 -31.57
N GLY A 409 3.75 -4.29 -32.09
CA GLY A 409 2.87 -3.13 -31.92
C GLY A 409 2.13 -3.01 -30.58
N ALA A 410 2.51 -3.74 -29.53
CA ALA A 410 1.85 -3.69 -28.23
C ALA A 410 2.75 -4.16 -27.07
N GLY A 411 2.68 -3.42 -25.94
CA GLY A 411 2.99 -3.77 -24.55
C GLY A 411 4.38 -4.31 -24.21
N GLY A 412 5.13 -3.50 -23.44
CA GLY A 412 6.53 -3.74 -23.09
C GLY A 412 7.48 -2.93 -23.98
N THR A 413 8.31 -2.08 -23.38
CA THR A 413 9.40 -1.42 -24.12
C THR A 413 10.72 -1.87 -23.53
N GLY A 414 11.27 -2.95 -24.06
CA GLY A 414 12.54 -3.44 -23.60
C GLY A 414 12.41 -4.30 -22.34
N THR A 415 13.20 -3.97 -21.33
CA THR A 415 13.21 -4.69 -20.05
C THR A 415 12.08 -4.26 -19.11
N VAL A 416 11.20 -3.34 -19.49
CA VAL A 416 10.07 -2.92 -18.66
C VAL A 416 8.77 -3.47 -19.23
N LEU A 417 8.17 -4.39 -18.48
CA LEU A 417 6.88 -4.96 -18.76
C LEU A 417 5.76 -4.11 -18.15
N GLU A 418 4.74 -3.79 -18.93
CA GLU A 418 3.62 -2.94 -18.52
C GLU A 418 2.35 -3.78 -18.37
N PHE A 419 1.78 -3.78 -17.16
CA PHE A 419 0.44 -4.31 -16.90
C PHE A 419 -0.52 -3.13 -16.79
N SER A 420 -1.47 -3.04 -17.70
CA SER A 420 -2.45 -1.95 -17.74
C SER A 420 -3.88 -2.47 -17.67
N GLY A 421 -4.76 -1.77 -16.96
CA GLY A 421 -6.20 -2.03 -16.98
C GLY A 421 -7.00 -0.97 -16.25
N LEU A 422 -8.30 -1.21 -16.06
CA LEU A 422 -9.17 -0.27 -15.35
C LEU A 422 -9.24 -0.61 -13.87
N ALA A 423 -9.74 0.32 -13.06
CA ALA A 423 -9.92 0.15 -11.62
C ALA A 423 -10.70 -1.14 -11.24
N ALA A 424 -11.63 -1.59 -12.09
CA ALA A 424 -12.41 -2.81 -11.89
C ALA A 424 -11.63 -4.11 -12.17
N ASP A 425 -10.50 -4.02 -12.89
CA ASP A 425 -9.70 -5.16 -13.31
C ASP A 425 -8.52 -5.42 -12.35
N VAL A 426 -8.20 -4.47 -11.47
CA VAL A 426 -7.13 -4.62 -10.48
C VAL A 426 -7.46 -5.75 -9.51
N HIS A 427 -6.51 -6.67 -9.31
CA HIS A 427 -6.64 -7.67 -8.25
C HIS A 427 -6.59 -6.99 -6.88
N SER A 428 -7.71 -7.08 -6.16
CA SER A 428 -7.95 -6.41 -4.88
C SER A 428 -8.60 -7.38 -3.90
N GLY A 429 -8.25 -7.29 -2.62
CA GLY A 429 -8.75 -8.22 -1.60
C GLY A 429 -8.34 -9.68 -1.86
N ALA A 430 -9.20 -10.65 -1.56
CA ALA A 430 -8.87 -12.07 -1.63
C ALA A 430 -8.90 -12.64 -3.07
N ILE A 431 -7.81 -13.27 -3.50
CA ILE A 431 -7.61 -13.83 -4.83
C ILE A 431 -7.36 -15.34 -4.73
N PRO A 432 -8.26 -16.19 -5.27
CA PRO A 432 -8.07 -17.64 -5.32
C PRO A 432 -7.28 -18.07 -6.56
N GLY A 433 -6.44 -19.10 -6.41
CA GLY A 433 -5.77 -19.81 -7.50
C GLY A 433 -5.79 -21.32 -7.28
N SER A 434 -5.91 -22.10 -8.36
CA SER A 434 -5.93 -23.56 -8.29
C SER A 434 -4.53 -24.15 -8.37
N PHE A 435 -4.31 -25.25 -7.65
CA PHE A 435 -3.10 -26.08 -7.79
C PHE A 435 -3.50 -27.55 -7.92
N THR A 436 -2.61 -28.37 -8.47
CA THR A 436 -2.81 -29.79 -8.71
C THR A 436 -1.68 -30.61 -8.12
N ALA A 437 -1.94 -31.89 -7.84
CA ALA A 437 -0.88 -32.88 -7.62
C ALA A 437 -0.79 -33.80 -8.85
N GLY A 438 -0.56 -33.19 -10.01
CA GLY A 438 -0.31 -33.86 -11.28
C GLY A 438 1.20 -34.03 -11.53
N GLY A 439 1.57 -34.81 -12.55
CA GLY A 439 2.96 -34.92 -12.98
C GLY A 439 3.60 -36.28 -12.73
N PRO A 440 4.67 -36.62 -13.49
CA PRO A 440 5.47 -37.82 -13.26
C PRO A 440 6.52 -37.65 -12.15
N VAL A 441 6.77 -36.41 -11.70
CA VAL A 441 7.71 -36.08 -10.61
C VAL A 441 7.00 -36.12 -9.27
N ALA A 442 7.67 -36.60 -8.23
CA ALA A 442 7.06 -36.90 -6.93
C ALA A 442 6.65 -35.66 -6.13
N GLU A 443 7.27 -34.52 -6.44
CA GLU A 443 7.12 -33.24 -5.79
C GLU A 443 5.88 -32.47 -6.29
N HIS A 444 5.32 -32.84 -7.45
CA HIS A 444 4.16 -32.21 -8.10
C HIS A 444 4.16 -30.68 -8.03
N TRP A 445 5.12 -30.08 -8.74
CA TRP A 445 5.31 -28.64 -8.80
C TRP A 445 4.11 -27.90 -9.41
N ASN A 446 3.83 -26.72 -8.88
CA ASN A 446 2.88 -25.76 -9.44
C ASN A 446 3.55 -24.40 -9.52
N LEU A 447 3.55 -23.79 -10.70
CA LEU A 447 4.05 -22.43 -10.89
C LEU A 447 2.92 -21.44 -10.61
N MET A 448 3.01 -20.76 -9.48
CA MET A 448 2.08 -19.71 -9.09
C MET A 448 2.78 -18.35 -9.12
N GLY A 449 2.06 -17.29 -8.84
CA GLY A 449 2.70 -15.99 -8.68
C GLY A 449 1.88 -14.98 -7.91
N ASN A 450 2.57 -13.92 -7.48
CA ASN A 450 1.99 -12.86 -6.71
C ASN A 450 1.03 -12.02 -7.59
N PRO A 451 -0.28 -12.01 -7.32
CA PRO A 451 -1.27 -11.39 -8.17
C PRO A 451 -1.48 -9.92 -7.79
N TYR A 452 -0.63 -9.32 -6.94
CA TYR A 452 -0.80 -7.96 -6.44
C TYR A 452 0.37 -7.05 -6.86
N MET A 453 0.09 -5.75 -6.81
CA MET A 453 1.09 -4.68 -6.90
C MET A 453 1.83 -4.46 -5.56
N SER A 454 1.86 -5.44 -4.67
CA SER A 454 2.58 -5.40 -3.38
C SER A 454 3.38 -6.68 -3.20
N ALA A 455 4.35 -6.70 -2.31
CA ALA A 455 4.97 -7.96 -1.91
C ALA A 455 3.94 -8.85 -1.18
N LEU A 456 4.19 -10.16 -1.17
CA LEU A 456 3.53 -11.11 -0.28
C LEU A 456 4.54 -11.59 0.76
N ASP A 457 4.07 -11.75 2.00
CA ASP A 457 4.81 -12.33 3.10
C ASP A 457 4.55 -13.85 3.16
N ALA A 458 5.59 -14.63 2.91
CA ALA A 458 5.58 -16.08 2.91
C ALA A 458 5.21 -16.66 4.28
N ASP A 459 5.68 -16.07 5.38
CA ASP A 459 5.33 -16.50 6.74
C ASP A 459 3.81 -16.33 6.97
N ALA A 460 3.26 -15.20 6.53
CA ALA A 460 1.81 -14.92 6.63
C ALA A 460 0.97 -15.84 5.71
N MET A 461 1.45 -16.12 4.50
CA MET A 461 0.79 -17.02 3.56
C MET A 461 0.67 -18.43 4.14
N VAL A 462 1.80 -19.00 4.57
CA VAL A 462 1.88 -20.39 5.03
C VAL A 462 1.09 -20.65 6.31
N ALA A 463 0.91 -19.63 7.16
CA ALA A 463 0.02 -19.72 8.33
C ALA A 463 -1.43 -20.08 7.99
N THR A 464 -1.85 -19.88 6.73
CA THR A 464 -3.21 -20.17 6.24
C THR A 464 -3.25 -21.19 5.10
N TRP A 465 -2.11 -21.80 4.76
CA TRP A 465 -2.01 -22.69 3.61
C TRP A 465 -2.90 -23.93 3.75
N PRO A 466 -3.49 -24.39 2.63
CA PRO A 466 -4.16 -25.67 2.61
C PRO A 466 -3.17 -26.80 2.93
N ALA A 467 -3.58 -27.79 3.72
CA ALA A 467 -2.78 -28.98 4.04
C ALA A 467 -2.38 -29.83 2.81
N ALA A 468 -2.92 -29.52 1.63
CA ALA A 468 -2.57 -30.14 0.37
C ALA A 468 -1.29 -29.54 -0.27
N LEU A 469 -0.74 -28.46 0.29
CA LEU A 469 0.56 -27.91 -0.08
C LEU A 469 1.60 -28.24 0.99
N ASN A 470 2.81 -28.58 0.55
CA ASN A 470 3.98 -28.55 1.43
C ASN A 470 4.35 -27.10 1.69
N THR A 471 4.73 -26.74 2.92
CA THR A 471 4.94 -25.36 3.41
C THR A 471 6.31 -24.77 3.04
N SER A 472 6.66 -24.88 1.77
CA SER A 472 7.85 -24.30 1.16
C SER A 472 7.54 -23.55 -0.13
N ILE A 473 8.30 -22.48 -0.38
CA ILE A 473 8.18 -21.58 -1.52
C ILE A 473 9.54 -21.51 -2.21
N TYR A 474 9.55 -21.50 -3.53
CA TYR A 474 10.77 -21.53 -4.33
C TYR A 474 10.74 -20.39 -5.34
N GLN A 475 11.64 -19.43 -5.19
CA GLN A 475 11.70 -18.23 -6.04
C GLN A 475 12.93 -18.31 -6.92
N TYR A 476 12.74 -18.19 -8.23
CA TYR A 476 13.88 -18.14 -9.16
C TYR A 476 14.57 -16.78 -9.06
N ASN A 477 15.88 -16.79 -8.85
CA ASN A 477 16.73 -15.60 -8.79
C ASN A 477 17.60 -15.55 -10.04
N ASP A 478 17.30 -14.63 -10.96
CA ASP A 478 18.02 -14.50 -12.23
C ASP A 478 19.49 -14.14 -12.01
N ALA A 479 19.82 -13.33 -10.99
CA ALA A 479 21.19 -12.94 -10.69
C ALA A 479 22.05 -14.15 -10.26
N ALA A 480 21.45 -15.04 -9.45
CA ALA A 480 22.08 -16.27 -8.96
C ALA A 480 22.01 -17.43 -9.97
N LEU A 481 21.09 -17.35 -10.95
CA LEU A 481 20.74 -18.44 -11.86
C LEU A 481 20.30 -19.73 -11.13
N ASP A 482 19.73 -19.57 -9.94
CA ASP A 482 19.28 -20.66 -9.08
C ASP A 482 17.99 -20.28 -8.34
N PHE A 483 17.38 -21.27 -7.70
CA PHE A 483 16.25 -21.08 -6.81
C PHE A 483 16.70 -20.67 -5.42
N VAL A 484 15.90 -19.78 -4.81
CA VAL A 484 15.98 -19.42 -3.41
C VAL A 484 14.76 -20.01 -2.72
N GLU A 485 15.01 -20.89 -1.77
CA GLU A 485 13.98 -21.57 -0.99
C GLU A 485 13.63 -20.83 0.30
N TRP A 486 12.35 -20.83 0.61
CA TRP A 486 11.81 -20.47 1.91
C TRP A 486 11.01 -21.64 2.46
N SER A 487 11.08 -21.88 3.76
CA SER A 487 10.16 -22.77 4.47
C SER A 487 9.89 -22.25 5.89
N ALA A 488 8.82 -22.75 6.51
CA ALA A 488 8.50 -22.45 7.91
C ALA A 488 9.60 -22.86 8.91
N ALA A 489 10.55 -23.72 8.50
CA ALA A 489 11.70 -24.06 9.33
C ALA A 489 12.76 -22.95 9.38
N VAL A 490 12.82 -22.06 8.40
CA VAL A 490 13.78 -20.94 8.38
C VAL A 490 13.02 -19.61 8.18
N PRO A 491 12.15 -19.23 9.14
CA PRO A 491 11.28 -18.08 8.99
C PRO A 491 12.07 -16.77 8.93
N GLY A 492 11.54 -15.77 8.21
CA GLY A 492 12.16 -14.45 8.08
C GLY A 492 13.42 -14.37 7.21
N VAL A 493 13.88 -15.46 6.59
CA VAL A 493 14.95 -15.44 5.58
C VAL A 493 14.31 -15.53 4.19
N ASN A 494 14.51 -14.52 3.33
CA ASN A 494 13.94 -14.51 1.97
C ASN A 494 12.40 -14.69 1.94
N ASN A 495 11.71 -14.19 2.96
CA ASN A 495 10.28 -14.41 3.19
C ASN A 495 9.35 -13.49 2.39
N LEU A 496 9.88 -12.63 1.53
CA LEU A 496 9.06 -11.79 0.66
C LEU A 496 9.05 -12.32 -0.76
N ILE A 497 7.85 -12.33 -1.34
CA ILE A 497 7.62 -12.56 -2.76
C ILE A 497 7.29 -11.21 -3.37
N ALA A 498 8.18 -10.68 -4.20
CA ALA A 498 8.03 -9.37 -4.83
C ALA A 498 6.68 -9.20 -5.58
N PRO A 499 6.20 -7.96 -5.79
CA PRO A 499 5.03 -7.73 -6.63
C PRO A 499 5.21 -8.40 -7.99
N THR A 500 4.15 -9.02 -8.49
CA THR A 500 4.16 -9.77 -9.76
C THR A 500 5.13 -10.95 -9.83
N GLN A 501 5.92 -11.27 -8.80
CA GLN A 501 6.92 -12.36 -8.85
C GLN A 501 6.25 -13.73 -8.84
N GLY A 502 6.69 -14.61 -9.73
CA GLY A 502 6.32 -16.02 -9.78
C GLY A 502 7.17 -16.87 -8.82
N PHE A 503 6.57 -17.93 -8.30
CA PHE A 503 7.17 -18.85 -7.36
C PHE A 503 6.58 -20.25 -7.52
N PHE A 504 7.37 -21.28 -7.24
CA PHE A 504 6.88 -22.64 -7.19
C PHE A 504 6.37 -23.01 -5.79
N VAL A 505 5.41 -23.92 -5.78
CA VAL A 505 5.01 -24.70 -4.60
C VAL A 505 4.90 -26.18 -4.97
N SER A 506 5.01 -27.04 -3.96
CA SER A 506 4.86 -28.49 -4.09
C SER A 506 3.52 -28.93 -3.47
N ALA A 507 2.80 -29.80 -4.17
CA ALA A 507 1.46 -30.24 -3.77
C ALA A 507 1.39 -31.76 -3.50
N THR A 508 0.64 -32.13 -2.46
CA THR A 508 0.32 -33.54 -2.14
C THR A 508 -1.07 -33.96 -2.64
N ALA A 509 -1.93 -32.98 -2.92
CA ALA A 509 -3.24 -33.16 -3.57
C ALA A 509 -3.62 -31.89 -4.34
N GLY A 510 -4.62 -31.96 -5.23
CA GLY A 510 -5.17 -30.76 -5.88
C GLY A 510 -6.07 -29.95 -4.94
N GLY A 511 -6.10 -28.63 -5.13
CA GLY A 511 -6.84 -27.72 -4.26
C GLY A 511 -6.89 -26.27 -4.76
N THR A 512 -7.18 -25.36 -3.83
CA THR A 512 -7.24 -23.92 -4.09
C THR A 512 -6.47 -23.19 -2.98
N LEU A 513 -5.52 -22.36 -3.38
CA LEU A 513 -4.85 -21.39 -2.51
C LEU A 513 -5.60 -20.06 -2.63
N THR A 514 -5.80 -19.35 -1.52
CA THR A 514 -6.32 -17.98 -1.54
C THR A 514 -5.31 -17.09 -0.85
N VAL A 515 -4.85 -16.07 -1.55
CA VAL A 515 -4.08 -14.96 -0.96
C VAL A 515 -5.01 -13.80 -0.71
N ASP A 516 -4.80 -13.06 0.37
CA ASP A 516 -5.62 -11.90 0.71
C ASP A 516 -4.77 -10.77 1.31
N ASN A 517 -5.43 -9.67 1.68
CA ASN A 517 -4.76 -8.48 2.18
C ASN A 517 -3.95 -8.69 3.47
N SER A 518 -4.23 -9.73 4.26
CA SER A 518 -3.45 -10.03 5.47
C SER A 518 -2.05 -10.57 5.17
N MET A 519 -1.82 -11.01 3.93
CA MET A 519 -0.53 -11.57 3.47
C MET A 519 0.30 -10.56 2.68
N ARG A 520 -0.24 -9.36 2.42
CA ARG A 520 0.43 -8.32 1.63
C ARG A 520 1.37 -7.51 2.50
N ALA A 521 2.53 -7.19 1.95
CA ALA A 521 3.55 -6.37 2.60
C ALA A 521 4.08 -5.32 1.64
N HIS A 522 4.55 -4.21 2.21
CA HIS A 522 5.44 -3.29 1.50
C HIS A 522 6.86 -3.87 1.51
N GLY A 523 7.67 -3.51 0.51
CA GLY A 523 9.09 -3.88 0.47
C GLY A 523 9.86 -3.32 1.68
N GLY A 524 10.89 -4.03 2.13
CA GLY A 524 11.76 -3.59 3.22
C GLY A 524 12.65 -4.69 3.77
N MET A 525 13.74 -4.30 4.44
CA MET A 525 14.57 -5.24 5.20
C MET A 525 13.78 -5.68 6.45
N PHE A 526 13.18 -6.85 6.41
CA PHE A 526 12.76 -7.53 7.64
C PHE A 526 14.04 -7.93 8.39
N MET A 527 14.14 -7.52 9.64
CA MET A 527 15.25 -7.98 10.48
C MET A 527 15.08 -9.49 10.65
N LYS A 528 16.09 -10.27 10.22
CA LYS A 528 16.12 -11.71 10.49
C LYS A 528 15.89 -11.92 11.99
N SER A 529 14.88 -12.72 12.33
CA SER A 529 14.74 -13.19 13.71
C SER A 529 15.79 -14.27 13.94
N GLU A 530 16.40 -14.29 15.12
CA GLU A 530 17.33 -15.37 15.48
C GLU A 530 16.54 -16.69 15.50
N VAL A 531 17.03 -17.68 14.76
CA VAL A 531 16.41 -18.99 14.65
C VAL A 531 17.33 -19.99 15.34
N ASP A 532 16.87 -20.51 16.47
CA ASP A 532 17.65 -21.47 17.25
C ASP A 532 17.90 -22.78 16.48
N ASN A 533 19.05 -23.40 16.77
CA ASN A 533 19.54 -24.66 16.21
C ASN A 533 19.56 -24.70 14.67
N LEU A 534 19.95 -23.58 14.06
CA LEU A 534 20.04 -23.43 12.62
C LEU A 534 21.51 -23.44 12.16
N LEU A 535 21.82 -24.30 11.21
CA LEU A 535 23.07 -24.32 10.47
C LEU A 535 22.76 -23.93 9.03
N GLY A 536 23.36 -22.84 8.56
CA GLY A 536 23.35 -22.45 7.14
C GLY A 536 24.73 -22.74 6.54
N LEU A 537 24.74 -23.43 5.40
CA LEU A 537 25.95 -23.71 4.64
C LEU A 537 25.86 -23.02 3.28
N GLN A 538 26.99 -22.53 2.79
CA GLN A 538 27.11 -21.92 1.48
C GLN A 538 28.23 -22.61 0.69
N ALA A 539 27.93 -23.02 -0.54
CA ALA A 539 28.92 -23.40 -1.53
C ALA A 539 29.19 -22.24 -2.47
N SER A 540 30.46 -22.02 -2.81
CA SER A 540 30.88 -20.94 -3.71
C SER A 540 31.88 -21.43 -4.75
N GLY A 541 31.74 -20.93 -5.98
CA GLY A 541 32.62 -21.21 -7.10
C GLY A 541 32.16 -20.54 -8.38
N ASN A 542 33.09 -20.26 -9.29
CA ASN A 542 32.82 -19.61 -10.59
C ASN A 542 32.08 -18.25 -10.52
N GLY A 543 32.06 -17.59 -9.36
CA GLY A 543 31.33 -16.33 -9.16
C GLY A 543 29.86 -16.50 -8.76
N TYR A 544 29.42 -17.73 -8.51
CA TYR A 544 28.09 -18.09 -8.04
C TYR A 544 28.16 -18.74 -6.66
N GLU A 545 27.04 -18.69 -5.95
CA GLU A 545 26.85 -19.21 -4.61
C GLU A 545 25.53 -19.98 -4.55
N ASP A 546 25.50 -21.04 -3.75
CA ASP A 546 24.28 -21.76 -3.37
C ASP A 546 24.25 -21.99 -1.87
N GLU A 547 23.07 -21.95 -1.28
CA GLU A 547 22.84 -22.05 0.16
C GLU A 547 21.92 -23.22 0.49
N MET A 548 22.21 -23.89 1.60
CA MET A 548 21.28 -24.84 2.21
C MET A 548 21.27 -24.72 3.73
N TYR A 549 20.18 -25.15 4.35
CA TYR A 549 19.95 -25.01 5.77
C TYR A 549 19.61 -26.35 6.42
N ILE A 550 20.20 -26.63 7.57
CA ILE A 550 19.84 -27.74 8.46
C ILE A 550 19.35 -27.14 9.76
N ARG A 551 18.14 -27.48 10.19
CA ARG A 551 17.59 -27.04 11.46
C ARG A 551 17.23 -28.21 12.35
N PHE A 552 17.65 -28.18 13.61
CA PHE A 552 17.22 -29.19 14.57
C PHE A 552 15.93 -28.77 15.30
N MET A 553 14.89 -29.59 15.09
CA MET A 553 13.54 -29.42 15.65
C MET A 553 13.01 -30.76 16.15
N GLU A 554 12.43 -30.79 17.35
CA GLU A 554 11.89 -32.03 17.93
C GLU A 554 10.62 -32.50 17.20
N GLU A 555 9.86 -31.55 16.64
CA GLU A 555 8.59 -31.78 15.94
C GLU A 555 8.74 -32.25 14.50
N ALA A 556 9.93 -32.10 13.90
CA ALA A 556 10.19 -32.51 12.53
C ALA A 556 10.52 -34.01 12.41
N THR A 557 10.60 -34.54 11.19
CA THR A 557 10.96 -35.95 10.97
C THR A 557 12.32 -36.10 10.30
N ALA A 558 12.91 -37.30 10.37
CA ALA A 558 14.22 -37.55 9.77
C ALA A 558 14.18 -37.75 8.24
N ASN A 559 12.99 -38.00 7.69
CA ASN A 559 12.73 -38.03 6.24
C ASN A 559 12.00 -36.74 5.86
N PHE A 560 11.74 -36.54 4.56
CA PHE A 560 10.96 -35.38 4.09
C PHE A 560 9.66 -35.17 4.89
N ASP A 561 9.57 -34.01 5.53
CA ASP A 561 8.42 -33.47 6.23
C ASP A 561 7.93 -32.22 5.49
N GLY A 562 6.80 -32.36 4.79
CA GLY A 562 6.19 -31.27 4.03
C GLY A 562 5.77 -30.06 4.85
N SER A 563 5.84 -30.11 6.19
CA SER A 563 5.52 -28.99 7.08
C SER A 563 6.74 -28.11 7.40
N TRP A 564 7.95 -28.57 7.07
CA TRP A 564 9.19 -27.92 7.50
C TRP A 564 10.27 -27.91 6.43
N ASP A 565 10.33 -28.93 5.59
CA ASP A 565 11.39 -29.10 4.61
C ASP A 565 11.11 -28.34 3.30
N ALA A 566 12.19 -28.00 2.63
CA ALA A 566 12.18 -27.58 1.24
C ALA A 566 13.05 -28.53 0.41
N TYR A 567 12.51 -29.01 -0.71
CA TYR A 567 13.28 -29.74 -1.71
C TYR A 567 14.43 -28.87 -2.25
N LYS A 568 15.43 -29.47 -2.89
CA LYS A 568 16.37 -28.73 -3.74
C LYS A 568 15.84 -28.75 -5.17
N LEU A 569 15.54 -27.57 -5.74
CA LEU A 569 15.33 -27.45 -7.18
C LEU A 569 16.68 -27.24 -7.84
N LEU A 570 17.12 -28.24 -8.61
CA LEU A 570 18.42 -28.16 -9.26
C LEU A 570 18.37 -27.28 -10.51
N THR A 571 19.27 -26.30 -10.58
CA THR A 571 19.52 -25.53 -11.80
C THR A 571 20.34 -26.36 -12.80
N GLN A 572 20.11 -26.11 -14.11
CA GLN A 572 20.88 -26.75 -15.19
C GLN A 572 22.14 -25.94 -15.55
N GLU A 573 22.34 -24.79 -14.93
CA GLU A 573 23.46 -23.90 -15.21
C GLU A 573 24.78 -24.48 -14.69
N GLU A 574 25.67 -24.87 -15.60
CA GLU A 574 26.89 -25.62 -15.28
C GLU A 574 27.85 -24.87 -14.34
N ALA A 575 27.81 -23.54 -14.36
CA ALA A 575 28.68 -22.69 -13.55
C ALA A 575 28.26 -22.61 -12.09
N VAL A 576 26.98 -22.89 -11.78
CA VAL A 576 26.41 -22.75 -10.43
C VAL A 576 26.76 -24.00 -9.61
N PRO A 577 27.51 -23.87 -8.50
CA PRO A 577 27.65 -24.96 -7.54
C PRO A 577 26.33 -25.21 -6.83
N GLN A 578 26.01 -26.45 -6.50
CA GLN A 578 24.76 -26.79 -5.82
C GLN A 578 25.02 -27.75 -4.66
N ILE A 579 24.44 -27.48 -3.50
CA ILE A 579 24.54 -28.27 -2.27
C ILE A 579 23.17 -28.58 -1.68
N TYR A 580 23.02 -29.79 -1.14
CA TYR A 580 21.77 -30.24 -0.53
C TYR A 580 22.01 -31.42 0.40
N THR A 581 21.13 -31.63 1.39
CA THR A 581 21.13 -32.89 2.15
C THR A 581 20.43 -33.98 1.36
N THR A 582 20.83 -35.23 1.63
CA THR A 582 20.17 -36.41 1.06
C THR A 582 19.38 -37.14 2.15
N THR A 583 18.09 -37.32 1.89
CA THR A 583 17.23 -38.17 2.72
C THR A 583 16.67 -39.31 1.87
N THR A 584 15.92 -40.23 2.48
CA THR A 584 15.34 -41.35 1.72
C THR A 584 14.31 -40.81 0.72
N GLY A 585 14.70 -40.67 -0.54
CA GLY A 585 13.81 -40.30 -1.64
C GLY A 585 13.65 -38.80 -1.91
N ALA A 586 14.47 -37.93 -1.31
CA ALA A 586 14.43 -36.49 -1.55
C ALA A 586 15.80 -35.82 -1.31
N ASN A 587 16.10 -34.81 -2.13
CA ASN A 587 17.21 -33.87 -1.93
C ASN A 587 16.63 -32.59 -1.34
N LEU A 588 17.23 -32.06 -0.27
CA LEU A 588 16.67 -30.94 0.49
C LEU A 588 17.62 -29.74 0.52
N ALA A 589 17.10 -28.56 0.16
CA ALA A 589 17.74 -27.27 0.39
C ALA A 589 17.52 -26.80 1.84
N ILE A 590 16.38 -27.16 2.44
CA ILE A 590 16.10 -26.94 3.86
C ILE A 590 15.70 -28.28 4.48
N ASP A 591 16.52 -28.76 5.41
CA ASP A 591 16.36 -30.02 6.15
C ASP A 591 16.10 -29.73 7.63
N ALA A 592 14.82 -29.73 8.00
CA ALA A 592 14.38 -29.64 9.38
C ALA A 592 14.21 -31.06 9.93
N ARG A 593 14.93 -31.38 11.00
CA ARG A 593 14.97 -32.75 11.51
C ARG A 593 15.22 -32.83 13.01
N PRO A 594 14.93 -33.98 13.66
CA PRO A 594 15.40 -34.22 15.02
C PRO A 594 16.93 -34.17 15.10
N ALA A 595 17.44 -33.72 16.25
CA ALA A 595 18.86 -33.70 16.54
C ALA A 595 19.54 -35.04 16.21
N THR A 596 20.63 -34.97 15.44
CA THR A 596 21.41 -36.14 15.01
C THR A 596 22.90 -35.80 15.04
N GLU A 597 23.74 -36.82 15.17
CA GLU A 597 25.20 -36.68 15.15
C GLU A 597 25.73 -36.46 13.73
N MET A 598 25.01 -36.95 12.71
CA MET A 598 25.48 -36.95 11.33
C MET A 598 24.34 -36.64 10.36
N VAL A 599 24.63 -35.80 9.36
CA VAL A 599 23.77 -35.52 8.22
C VAL A 599 24.57 -35.67 6.93
N PRO A 600 24.19 -36.60 6.02
CA PRO A 600 24.83 -36.70 4.72
C PRO A 600 24.39 -35.55 3.81
N MET A 601 25.31 -35.05 3.01
CA MET A 601 25.06 -34.03 2.00
C MET A 601 25.84 -34.33 0.73
N GLU A 602 25.38 -33.79 -0.38
CA GLU A 602 26.06 -33.89 -1.67
C GLU A 602 26.35 -32.49 -2.22
N PHE A 603 27.42 -32.42 -3.00
CA PHE A 603 27.78 -31.27 -3.81
C PHE A 603 27.80 -31.69 -5.29
N VAL A 604 27.21 -30.86 -6.15
CA VAL A 604 27.28 -31.03 -7.61
C VAL A 604 27.59 -29.70 -8.28
N ALA A 605 28.32 -29.75 -9.39
CA ALA A 605 28.51 -28.62 -10.29
C ALA A 605 28.70 -29.13 -11.72
N GLY A 606 28.36 -28.33 -12.72
CA GLY A 606 28.57 -28.72 -14.12
C GLY A 606 30.02 -28.61 -14.57
N LEU A 607 30.82 -27.75 -13.94
CA LEU A 607 32.21 -27.48 -14.32
C LEU A 607 33.23 -28.06 -13.34
N ASN A 608 34.33 -28.58 -13.89
CA ASN A 608 35.51 -28.90 -13.10
C ASN A 608 36.13 -27.59 -12.57
N GLY A 609 36.52 -27.59 -11.31
CA GLY A 609 37.06 -26.38 -10.70
C GLY A 609 37.32 -26.54 -9.22
N THR A 610 37.79 -25.45 -8.61
CA THR A 610 37.97 -25.37 -7.17
C THR A 610 36.75 -24.70 -6.56
N TYR A 611 36.16 -25.33 -5.57
CA TYR A 611 34.96 -24.86 -4.87
C TYR A 611 35.21 -24.76 -3.38
N THR A 612 34.42 -23.96 -2.68
CA THR A 612 34.53 -23.76 -1.24
C THR A 612 33.18 -23.92 -0.56
N ILE A 613 33.13 -24.67 0.54
CA ILE A 613 31.99 -24.78 1.45
C ILE A 613 32.32 -24.04 2.75
N ALA A 614 31.42 -23.18 3.22
CA ALA A 614 31.54 -22.45 4.48
C ALA A 614 30.21 -22.47 5.25
N ALA A 615 30.28 -22.31 6.58
CA ALA A 615 29.10 -22.03 7.38
C ALA A 615 28.81 -20.52 7.40
N ILE A 616 27.55 -20.15 7.14
CA ILE A 616 27.04 -18.77 7.12
C ILE A 616 26.09 -18.48 8.29
N GLU A 617 25.58 -19.53 8.95
CA GLU A 617 24.75 -19.48 10.14
C GLU A 617 25.08 -20.70 11.01
N THR A 618 25.24 -20.54 12.32
CA THR A 618 25.68 -21.61 13.24
C THR A 618 25.00 -21.54 14.61
N SER A 619 23.80 -20.98 14.65
CA SER A 619 23.03 -20.74 15.87
C SER A 619 22.91 -22.00 16.75
N ASN A 620 23.37 -21.87 18.00
CA ASN A 620 23.41 -22.91 19.04
C ASN A 620 24.24 -24.18 18.75
N PHE A 621 25.11 -24.17 17.74
CA PHE A 621 26.04 -25.28 17.52
C PHE A 621 27.42 -25.01 18.16
N SER A 622 27.90 -25.98 18.95
CA SER A 622 29.22 -25.93 19.60
C SER A 622 30.30 -26.67 18.79
N GLU A 623 29.90 -27.54 17.87
CA GLU A 623 30.77 -28.31 16.99
C GLU A 623 30.03 -28.65 15.70
N VAL A 624 30.59 -28.21 14.57
CA VAL A 624 30.13 -28.53 13.21
C VAL A 624 31.36 -28.87 12.38
N THR A 625 31.52 -30.13 12.01
CA THR A 625 32.67 -30.60 11.21
C THR A 625 32.19 -31.19 9.90
N LEU A 626 32.69 -30.67 8.78
CA LEU A 626 32.51 -31.24 7.44
C LEU A 626 33.54 -32.35 7.21
N GLU A 627 33.08 -33.56 6.92
CA GLU A 627 33.88 -34.65 6.39
C GLU A 627 33.73 -34.71 4.87
N ASP A 628 34.82 -34.51 4.14
CA ASP A 628 34.95 -34.94 2.75
C ASP A 628 35.20 -36.45 2.73
N VAL A 629 34.21 -37.21 2.29
CA VAL A 629 34.24 -38.68 2.32
C VAL A 629 35.24 -39.25 1.32
N GLU A 630 35.44 -38.56 0.19
CA GLU A 630 36.29 -39.01 -0.90
C GLU A 630 37.77 -38.77 -0.57
N ASN A 631 38.08 -37.61 0.01
CA ASN A 631 39.44 -37.23 0.37
C ASN A 631 39.80 -37.62 1.81
N GLY A 632 38.82 -37.98 2.65
CA GLY A 632 38.99 -38.31 4.07
C GLY A 632 39.44 -37.12 4.92
N VAL A 633 39.00 -35.91 4.56
CA VAL A 633 39.41 -34.65 5.21
C VAL A 633 38.29 -34.16 6.11
N PHE A 634 38.63 -33.78 7.35
CA PHE A 634 37.70 -33.19 8.32
C PHE A 634 38.03 -31.72 8.52
N THR A 635 37.03 -30.86 8.41
CA THR A 635 37.15 -29.40 8.55
C THR A 635 36.13 -28.87 9.54
N ASN A 636 36.57 -28.17 10.59
CA ASN A 636 35.67 -27.51 11.53
C ASN A 636 35.11 -26.22 10.89
N LEU A 637 33.83 -26.24 10.53
CA LEU A 637 33.17 -25.13 9.86
C LEU A 637 32.89 -23.93 10.77
N LEU A 638 33.02 -24.09 12.09
CA LEU A 638 32.90 -22.97 13.02
C LEU A 638 34.14 -22.05 13.01
N THR A 639 35.27 -22.52 12.48
CA THR A 639 36.53 -21.76 12.46
C THR A 639 37.09 -21.54 11.06
N ASP A 640 36.81 -22.44 10.13
CA ASP A 640 37.41 -22.46 8.80
C ASP A 640 36.37 -22.80 7.72
N SER A 641 36.67 -22.45 6.46
CA SER A 641 35.97 -22.96 5.29
C SER A 641 36.74 -24.12 4.67
N TYR A 642 36.06 -25.01 3.95
CA TYR A 642 36.69 -26.11 3.23
C TYR A 642 36.76 -25.84 1.74
N THR A 643 37.96 -25.88 1.16
CA THR A 643 38.20 -25.72 -0.28
C THR A 643 38.73 -27.01 -0.89
N PHE A 644 38.15 -27.44 -2.01
CA PHE A 644 38.49 -28.69 -2.69
C PHE A 644 38.42 -28.54 -4.21
N ASP A 645 39.12 -29.43 -4.92
CA ASP A 645 39.04 -29.54 -6.38
C ASP A 645 37.98 -30.57 -6.73
N TYR A 646 36.98 -30.15 -7.50
CA TYR A 646 35.87 -30.98 -7.95
C TYR A 646 36.02 -31.39 -9.41
N ASN A 647 35.62 -32.62 -9.70
CA ASN A 647 35.55 -33.19 -11.04
C ASN A 647 34.12 -33.66 -11.30
N ASN A 648 33.49 -33.10 -12.32
CA ASN A 648 32.07 -33.24 -12.67
C ASN A 648 31.64 -34.64 -13.15
N ALA A 649 32.44 -35.67 -12.89
CA ALA A 649 32.12 -37.05 -13.26
C ALA A 649 31.01 -37.63 -12.37
N GLU A 650 31.00 -37.30 -11.08
CA GLU A 650 30.04 -37.80 -10.08
C GLU A 650 29.77 -36.72 -9.02
N ALA A 651 28.68 -36.85 -8.26
CA ALA A 651 28.40 -36.00 -7.10
C ALA A 651 29.47 -36.21 -6.02
N HIS A 652 29.88 -35.12 -5.36
CA HIS A 652 30.89 -35.17 -4.29
C HIS A 652 30.19 -35.37 -2.94
N ASN A 653 30.55 -36.42 -2.22
CA ASN A 653 29.87 -36.79 -0.98
C ASN A 653 30.52 -36.17 0.25
N PHE A 654 29.70 -35.59 1.12
CA PHE A 654 30.12 -35.05 2.41
C PHE A 654 29.23 -35.54 3.55
N ILE A 655 29.76 -35.49 4.77
CA ILE A 655 28.99 -35.71 6.00
C ILE A 655 29.23 -34.53 6.94
N ILE A 656 28.15 -33.92 7.42
CA ILE A 656 28.21 -32.96 8.51
C ILE A 656 28.11 -33.71 9.82
N HIS A 657 29.14 -33.56 10.65
CA HIS A 657 29.19 -34.07 12.02
C HIS A 657 28.84 -32.97 13.01
N PHE A 658 27.92 -33.28 13.91
CA PHE A 658 27.49 -32.40 14.98
C PHE A 658 28.02 -32.92 16.32
N GLY A 659 28.50 -32.02 17.17
CA GLY A 659 28.74 -32.34 18.58
C GLY A 659 27.43 -32.58 19.33
N ALA A 660 27.53 -33.09 20.55
CA ALA A 660 26.36 -33.16 21.43
C ALA A 660 25.76 -31.76 21.58
N LEU A 661 24.50 -31.58 21.19
CA LEU A 661 23.77 -30.34 21.44
C LEU A 661 23.82 -30.09 22.95
N GLY A 662 24.52 -29.03 23.35
CA GLY A 662 24.37 -28.54 24.69
C GLY A 662 22.90 -28.17 24.83
N THR A 663 22.18 -28.77 25.78
CA THR A 663 21.00 -28.09 26.32
C THR A 663 21.48 -26.69 26.63
N GLY A 664 20.95 -25.68 25.94
CA GLY A 664 21.46 -24.31 26.04
C GLY A 664 21.77 -24.02 27.50
N GLU A 665 23.02 -23.64 27.78
CA GLU A 665 23.27 -22.95 29.03
C GLU A 665 22.47 -21.65 28.91
N LEU A 666 21.21 -21.69 29.35
CA LEU A 666 20.48 -20.50 29.79
C LEU A 666 21.50 -19.74 30.61
N ASN A 667 21.93 -18.59 30.10
CA ASN A 667 22.91 -17.69 30.71
C ASN A 667 22.92 -17.90 32.22
N ALA A 668 23.87 -18.70 32.71
CA ALA A 668 23.87 -19.09 34.10
C ALA A 668 23.84 -17.79 34.88
N SER A 669 22.80 -17.62 35.70
CA SER A 669 22.82 -16.61 36.75
C SER A 669 24.17 -16.74 37.47
N ASN A 670 24.73 -15.64 37.98
CA ASN A 670 26.11 -15.57 38.51
C ASN A 670 26.37 -16.53 39.72
N VAL A 671 26.33 -17.84 39.49
CA VAL A 671 26.48 -18.93 40.44
C VAL A 671 27.85 -19.55 40.19
N ASN A 672 28.80 -19.23 41.08
CA ASN A 672 30.15 -19.77 40.99
C ASN A 672 30.30 -20.95 41.95
N ILE A 673 30.71 -22.10 41.42
CA ILE A 673 30.95 -23.33 42.19
C ILE A 673 32.44 -23.69 42.05
N TRP A 674 33.14 -23.83 43.18
CA TRP A 674 34.53 -24.29 43.18
C TRP A 674 34.85 -25.08 44.45
N SER A 675 36.00 -25.75 44.47
CA SER A 675 36.53 -26.43 45.66
C SER A 675 37.89 -25.88 46.06
N ASN A 676 38.17 -25.95 47.37
CA ASN A 676 39.52 -25.76 47.91
C ASN A 676 39.70 -26.66 49.13
N ASP A 677 40.78 -27.44 49.15
CA ASP A 677 41.03 -28.51 50.12
C ASP A 677 39.79 -29.43 50.27
N SER A 678 39.36 -29.67 51.52
CA SER A 678 38.22 -30.51 51.89
C SER A 678 36.87 -29.73 51.90
N LYS A 679 36.73 -28.68 51.07
CA LYS A 679 35.54 -27.80 51.08
C LYS A 679 35.07 -27.45 49.68
N VAL A 680 33.75 -27.41 49.52
CA VAL A 680 33.04 -26.85 48.37
C VAL A 680 32.58 -25.44 48.71
N TYR A 681 32.70 -24.54 47.74
CA TYR A 681 32.29 -23.15 47.82
C TYR A 681 31.25 -22.89 46.74
N VAL A 682 30.12 -22.29 47.13
CA VAL A 682 29.03 -21.91 46.22
C VAL A 682 28.67 -20.46 46.49
N GLN A 683 28.92 -19.59 45.51
CA GLN A 683 28.48 -18.21 45.51
C GLN A 683 27.22 -18.10 44.65
N VAL A 684 26.18 -17.44 45.14
CA VAL A 684 24.90 -17.24 44.44
C VAL A 684 24.53 -15.75 44.38
N PRO A 685 23.69 -15.30 43.42
CA PRO A 685 23.13 -13.94 43.38
C PRO A 685 22.28 -13.59 44.63
N GLN A 686 22.08 -12.28 44.89
CA GLN A 686 21.50 -11.78 46.15
C GLN A 686 20.08 -12.31 46.48
N ASP A 687 19.30 -12.62 45.45
CA ASP A 687 17.89 -12.98 45.57
C ASP A 687 17.61 -14.48 45.39
N LEU A 688 18.64 -15.28 45.07
CA LEU A 688 18.47 -16.72 44.87
C LEU A 688 18.10 -17.41 46.20
N ARG A 689 17.08 -18.27 46.16
CA ARG A 689 16.63 -19.11 47.29
C ARG A 689 16.47 -20.55 46.80
N GLY A 690 16.79 -21.51 47.65
CA GLY A 690 16.74 -22.93 47.32
C GLY A 690 17.81 -23.73 48.05
N ASP A 691 18.22 -24.85 47.47
CA ASP A 691 19.06 -25.86 48.09
C ASP A 691 20.38 -26.07 47.33
N ILE A 692 21.45 -26.38 48.06
CA ILE A 692 22.70 -26.89 47.51
C ILE A 692 22.80 -28.36 47.90
N VAL A 693 22.83 -29.24 46.90
CA VAL A 693 22.93 -30.69 47.08
C VAL A 693 24.20 -31.21 46.42
N ILE A 694 24.99 -32.00 47.15
CA ILE A 694 26.25 -32.56 46.69
C ILE A 694 26.10 -34.07 46.57
N TYR A 695 26.40 -34.61 45.40
CA TYR A 695 26.35 -36.04 45.09
C TYR A 695 27.76 -36.60 44.88
N ASN A 696 27.98 -37.84 45.32
CA ASN A 696 29.16 -38.60 44.91
C ASN A 696 29.00 -39.10 43.46
N MET A 697 30.08 -39.64 42.88
CA MET A 697 30.06 -40.15 41.49
C MET A 697 29.12 -41.37 41.27
N MET A 698 28.58 -41.96 42.33
CA MET A 698 27.57 -43.04 42.27
C MET A 698 26.14 -42.50 42.35
N GLY A 699 25.95 -41.17 42.37
CA GLY A 699 24.65 -40.51 42.47
C GLY A 699 24.03 -40.54 43.86
N GLN A 700 24.79 -40.91 44.89
CA GLN A 700 24.32 -40.86 46.27
C GLN A 700 24.51 -39.43 46.81
N GLU A 701 23.47 -38.91 47.47
CA GLU A 701 23.51 -37.64 48.16
C GLU A 701 24.47 -37.70 49.36
N VAL A 702 25.41 -36.77 49.41
CA VAL A 702 26.47 -36.68 50.42
C VAL A 702 26.12 -35.59 51.42
N VAL A 703 25.66 -34.43 50.93
CA VAL A 703 25.25 -33.28 51.76
C VAL A 703 24.13 -32.53 51.03
N ALA A 704 23.13 -32.06 51.78
CA ALA A 704 22.15 -31.09 51.33
C ALA A 704 22.08 -29.94 52.35
N THR A 705 22.07 -28.69 51.88
CA THR A 705 21.96 -27.49 52.72
C THR A 705 21.18 -26.40 52.01
N ASP A 706 20.42 -25.62 52.77
CA ASP A 706 19.75 -24.42 52.24
C ASP A 706 20.80 -23.37 51.81
N ILE A 707 20.52 -22.68 50.70
CA ILE A 707 21.28 -21.53 50.23
C ILE A 707 21.20 -20.40 51.26
N GLN A 708 22.36 -19.94 51.74
CA GLN A 708 22.48 -18.68 52.46
C GLN A 708 22.74 -17.54 51.46
N PRO A 709 21.79 -16.61 51.27
CA PRO A 709 21.97 -15.50 50.34
C PRO A 709 22.97 -14.46 50.87
N ASN A 710 23.60 -13.71 49.97
CA ASN A 710 24.59 -12.66 50.29
C ASN A 710 25.86 -13.13 51.03
N VAL A 711 26.13 -14.45 51.05
CA VAL A 711 27.38 -15.02 51.55
C VAL A 711 27.88 -16.11 50.60
N ILE A 712 29.17 -16.42 50.66
CA ILE A 712 29.71 -17.62 50.01
C ILE A 712 29.35 -18.82 50.90
N ASN A 713 28.57 -19.75 50.36
CA ASN A 713 28.21 -20.99 51.06
C ASN A 713 29.43 -21.91 51.06
N VAL A 714 29.86 -22.35 52.25
CA VAL A 714 31.05 -23.18 52.43
C VAL A 714 30.65 -24.50 53.05
N ILE A 715 30.83 -25.59 52.31
CA ILE A 715 30.35 -26.92 52.67
C ILE A 715 31.55 -27.86 52.84
N PRO A 716 31.85 -28.33 54.07
CA PRO A 716 32.92 -29.29 54.30
C PRO A 716 32.55 -30.66 53.75
N ILE A 717 33.53 -31.35 53.15
CA ILE A 717 33.42 -32.71 52.63
C ILE A 717 34.50 -33.55 53.30
N ASP A 718 34.10 -34.66 53.93
CA ASP A 718 35.01 -35.51 54.71
C ASP A 718 35.90 -36.40 53.82
N GLU A 719 35.40 -36.78 52.65
CA GLU A 719 36.09 -37.64 51.69
C GLU A 719 36.89 -36.79 50.67
N VAL A 720 38.20 -37.01 50.63
CA VAL A 720 39.16 -36.27 49.80
C VAL A 720 39.72 -37.16 48.67
N ASN A 721 40.35 -36.55 47.66
CA ASN A 721 40.87 -37.18 46.43
C ASN A 721 39.81 -37.80 45.51
N THR A 722 38.61 -37.23 45.45
CA THR A 722 37.53 -37.70 44.56
C THR A 722 36.71 -36.55 43.99
N TYR A 723 35.94 -36.84 42.93
CA TYR A 723 35.03 -35.89 42.30
C TYR A 723 33.64 -35.92 42.95
N TYR A 724 33.01 -34.76 43.02
CA TYR A 724 31.62 -34.59 43.41
C TYR A 724 30.86 -33.77 42.37
N VAL A 725 29.56 -33.98 42.30
CA VAL A 725 28.62 -33.16 41.53
C VAL A 725 27.86 -32.28 42.51
N VAL A 726 27.96 -30.97 42.35
CA VAL A 726 27.27 -29.96 43.16
C VAL A 726 26.09 -29.45 42.35
N LYS A 727 24.90 -29.50 42.91
CA LYS A 727 23.66 -29.02 42.29
C LYS A 727 23.07 -27.91 43.14
N VAL A 728 22.91 -26.73 42.57
CA VAL A 728 22.20 -25.60 43.17
C VAL A 728 20.81 -25.60 42.56
N ILE A 729 19.81 -25.87 43.39
CA ILE A 729 18.41 -26.00 42.99
C ILE A 729 17.70 -24.78 43.55
N SER A 730 17.31 -23.84 42.69
CA SER A 730 16.48 -22.71 43.08
C SER A 730 15.04 -22.89 42.62
N ASN A 731 14.16 -21.98 43.02
CA ASN A 731 12.78 -21.96 42.51
C ASN A 731 12.68 -21.57 41.03
N GLU A 732 13.75 -21.01 40.45
CA GLU A 732 13.78 -20.44 39.09
C GLU A 732 14.68 -21.25 38.14
N GLU A 733 15.69 -21.96 38.65
CA GLU A 733 16.70 -22.65 37.83
C GLU A 733 17.44 -23.76 38.58
N ILE A 734 18.19 -24.58 37.84
CA ILE A 734 19.10 -25.59 38.37
C ILE A 734 20.49 -25.38 37.75
N VAL A 735 21.49 -25.10 38.59
CA VAL A 735 22.90 -24.97 38.17
C VAL A 735 23.70 -26.15 38.69
N THR A 736 24.51 -26.80 37.84
CA THR A 736 25.32 -27.96 38.22
C THR A 736 26.79 -27.72 37.96
N GLY A 737 27.65 -28.03 38.93
CA GLY A 737 29.11 -27.91 38.82
C GLY A 737 29.82 -29.18 39.29
N LYS A 738 30.86 -29.60 38.58
CA LYS A 738 31.72 -30.72 38.99
C LYS A 738 32.97 -30.20 39.69
N VAL A 739 33.23 -30.67 40.90
CA VAL A 739 34.39 -30.24 41.71
C VAL A 739 35.25 -31.43 42.11
N TYR A 740 36.56 -31.23 42.13
CA TYR A 740 37.52 -32.20 42.66
C TYR A 740 37.95 -31.77 44.07
N ILE A 741 37.74 -32.64 45.05
CA ILE A 741 38.18 -32.42 46.43
C ILE A 741 39.55 -33.06 46.58
N LYS A 742 40.56 -32.25 46.94
CA LYS A 742 41.97 -32.69 47.06
C LYS A 742 42.25 -33.33 48.41
#